data_AF-A0A3A0DAD1-F1
#
_entry.id   AF-A0A3A0DAD1-F1
#
_cell.length_a   1.000
_cell.length_b   1.000
_cell.length_c   1.000
_cell.angle_alpha   90.00
_cell.angle_beta   90.00
_cell.angle_gamma   90.00
#
_symmetry.space_group_name_H-M   'P 1'
#
loop_
_entity.id
_entity.type
_entity.pdbx_description
1 polymer ?
#
loop_
_entity_poly.entity_id
_entity_poly.type
_entity_poly.pdbx_seq_one_letter_code
_entity_poly.pdbx_strand_id
1 'polypeptide(L)'
;MKRKPQPLKRHRVRPSLEALEARLCLSVYYDFHVVAQTGSQFSSLGAGPSINSAGQVAFQGSWHNSTLGATVDNVFVYHPALAGPVNLMRQQYEQPNSGPAPVQTFAESVQINDNGQVLARRTLQAEGNLLTPPFSPVVVPLSYLEKWNANNLASPPVQTVMASGSSLGSFFTNITNPDYAEAEPTPLDVFSPYRLIYPESSINNQGHVVFTAQRDDGTILHTGPHSTGARFLGTAISTGVRPQPMIADTGAFVLSNATPGQNQAGRVIGVFPNYQFGTLQQIANPTIGFTSVGSYPAISDDGEVIVFAGTHAQLGTGIYASIRDSNGRYLDPFKVIGVTVANDGRVDLGESWIEVPNAQGFGNGKYDTGEIDTGGGFLSAVSFHLRPGVTAIANRPGTYKILFRGRDAAGVDGLYDVRFSVAELLTVGGVVPRKVIHIGDNLTGVPGTVQDLRLHDSVNDNGQIVFWASMALSGGGSAEVIVAGDERSDADGDGLIDDWETAGIDYNGDGQLEVNLAARGADPYRKDLFVEVDAMRGRGPLPAFTVPTGIPASLLTGTALDGVVEAFYRAPVANPTPPGPTSAAQGINLHLAIDELTLQDAPWGSIDVTGWPAEFDTLKAAHFGTPAERSAANWAHVRAAKSLIFRYGVFAHSFLATINGAVTNGVSGIAELGDHPSGATGGNDFIVTLAGWGANATARAHAGTFMHELGHTLGLQHGGDESENQYKPNYRSVMNYAWQTPFDGASSHPLVNDYRAAWRLDYSIGNLNALNENQLNEAAGLGGDPGTAVPVNLPAFDAGTAPLKLVAMSGEADFNQNSPLKDTAPYQMDINGDSKFRTLTDHNDWSAIKYEFRAAPGFADGTHASAEPNPLTLDLFQQIEIALQNYVDPGPTADFNQDIRIDGADFLAWQRGFGITDGAVRAQGDADADGAVAADDLGVWQDQFGQGSGGRTPEAPMPATLYALRSIDAVYAAGDLTSLFYGEREPDYRPLRRLRFRG
;
A
#
# COMPACT_ATOMS: atom_id res chain seq x y z
N MET A 1 1.72 -58.57 17.96
CA MET A 1 0.41 -58.22 17.36
C MET A 1 -0.24 -57.21 18.28
N LYS A 2 -0.69 -56.00 17.90
CA LYS A 2 -0.86 -55.31 16.62
C LYS A 2 -0.38 -53.86 16.80
N ARG A 3 0.37 -53.35 15.82
CA ARG A 3 0.72 -51.93 15.68
C ARG A 3 -0.57 -51.13 15.43
N LYS A 4 -0.77 -50.03 16.15
CA LYS A 4 -1.72 -48.98 15.72
C LYS A 4 -1.09 -48.25 14.53
N PRO A 5 -1.83 -47.98 13.44
CA PRO A 5 -1.29 -47.25 12.31
C PRO A 5 -1.13 -45.77 12.67
N GLN A 6 0.05 -45.22 12.41
CA GLN A 6 0.24 -43.77 12.37
C GLN A 6 -0.51 -43.22 11.15
N PRO A 7 -1.21 -42.08 11.25
CA PRO A 7 -1.73 -41.39 10.07
C PRO A 7 -0.54 -40.91 9.24
N LEU A 8 -0.51 -41.34 7.98
CA LEU A 8 0.40 -40.85 6.96
C LEU A 8 0.24 -39.33 6.86
N LYS A 9 1.26 -38.57 7.27
CA LYS A 9 1.43 -37.19 6.85
C LYS A 9 1.58 -37.21 5.33
N ARG A 10 0.49 -36.95 4.61
CA ARG A 10 0.57 -36.58 3.20
C ARG A 10 1.24 -35.22 3.15
N HIS A 11 2.53 -35.20 2.86
CA HIS A 11 3.17 -34.00 2.34
C HIS A 11 2.51 -33.72 0.98
N ARG A 12 1.47 -32.89 0.97
CA ARG A 12 1.14 -32.14 -0.25
C ARG A 12 2.26 -31.14 -0.39
N VAL A 13 3.21 -31.46 -1.26
CA VAL A 13 4.02 -30.44 -1.92
C VAL A 13 3.00 -29.61 -2.69
N ARG A 14 2.66 -28.43 -2.16
CA ARG A 14 2.06 -27.38 -2.97
C ARG A 14 3.21 -26.88 -3.83
N PRO A 15 3.22 -27.07 -5.17
CA PRO A 15 4.10 -26.26 -5.99
C PRO A 15 3.51 -24.85 -5.93
N SER A 16 4.12 -23.93 -5.17
CA SER A 16 3.82 -22.51 -5.36
C SER A 16 4.32 -22.12 -6.75
N LEU A 17 3.51 -21.33 -7.44
CA LEU A 17 3.75 -20.82 -8.78
C LEU A 17 5.06 -20.01 -8.88
N GLU A 18 5.45 -19.40 -7.74
CA GLU A 18 6.65 -18.57 -7.55
C GLU A 18 7.96 -19.24 -8.00
N ALA A 19 8.07 -20.58 -7.93
CA ALA A 19 9.31 -21.27 -8.24
C ALA A 19 9.74 -21.15 -9.72
N LEU A 20 8.84 -20.72 -10.62
CA LEU A 20 9.15 -20.45 -12.03
C LEU A 20 9.28 -18.96 -12.38
N GLU A 21 8.78 -18.05 -11.54
CA GLU A 21 8.71 -16.60 -11.81
C GLU A 21 10.03 -15.86 -11.54
N ALA A 22 10.94 -16.46 -10.77
CA ALA A 22 12.07 -15.75 -10.18
C ALA A 22 13.33 -15.55 -11.06
N ARG A 23 13.38 -16.04 -12.32
CA ARG A 23 14.69 -16.34 -12.94
C ARG A 23 15.12 -15.62 -14.22
N LEU A 24 14.33 -14.75 -14.84
CA LEU A 24 14.67 -14.31 -16.21
C LEU A 24 14.48 -12.83 -16.59
N CYS A 25 13.89 -11.96 -15.77
CA CYS A 25 13.49 -10.61 -16.24
C CYS A 25 14.01 -9.45 -15.37
N LEU A 26 14.42 -8.36 -16.04
CA LEU A 26 14.73 -7.05 -15.45
C LEU A 26 13.50 -6.46 -14.72
N SER A 27 13.73 -5.47 -13.85
CA SER A 27 12.61 -4.75 -13.24
C SER A 27 11.71 -4.13 -14.30
N VAL A 28 10.41 -4.32 -14.13
CA VAL A 28 9.40 -3.68 -14.96
C VAL A 28 9.17 -2.21 -14.58
N TYR A 29 9.78 -1.74 -13.49
CA TYR A 29 9.64 -0.38 -12.93
C TYR A 29 10.77 0.57 -13.33
N TYR A 30 11.86 0.08 -13.94
CA TYR A 30 13.03 0.88 -14.28
C TYR A 30 13.49 0.67 -15.72
N ASP A 31 13.84 1.77 -16.37
CA ASP A 31 14.64 1.75 -17.60
C ASP A 31 16.12 1.93 -17.26
N PHE A 32 16.90 0.89 -17.58
CA PHE A 32 18.33 0.90 -17.30
C PHE A 32 19.13 1.33 -18.51
N HIS A 33 20.13 2.18 -18.27
CA HIS A 33 21.14 2.53 -19.25
C HIS A 33 22.55 2.42 -18.66
N VAL A 34 23.49 2.01 -19.52
CA VAL A 34 24.90 1.84 -19.15
C VAL A 34 25.61 3.19 -19.18
N VAL A 35 26.10 3.63 -18.03
CA VAL A 35 26.89 4.86 -17.87
C VAL A 35 28.35 4.64 -18.26
N ALA A 36 28.93 3.52 -17.81
CA ALA A 36 30.31 3.15 -18.09
C ALA A 36 30.49 1.63 -18.03
N GLN A 37 31.41 1.08 -18.82
CA GLN A 37 31.69 -0.35 -18.88
C GLN A 37 33.19 -0.62 -19.12
N THR A 38 33.73 -1.67 -18.48
CA THR A 38 35.10 -2.13 -18.74
C THR A 38 35.24 -2.91 -20.04
N GLY A 39 36.42 -2.83 -20.67
CA GLY A 39 36.79 -3.58 -21.88
C GLY A 39 36.85 -2.72 -23.15
N SER A 40 36.27 -1.52 -23.13
CA SER A 40 36.44 -0.50 -24.16
C SER A 40 37.38 0.61 -23.67
N GLN A 41 36.84 1.60 -22.95
CA GLN A 41 37.57 2.75 -22.43
C GLN A 41 38.21 2.47 -21.07
N PHE A 42 37.55 1.66 -20.24
CA PHE A 42 37.95 1.44 -18.86
C PHE A 42 38.56 0.05 -18.66
N SER A 43 39.59 -0.03 -17.82
CA SER A 43 40.16 -1.30 -17.34
C SER A 43 39.51 -1.79 -16.04
N SER A 44 39.01 -0.85 -15.23
CA SER A 44 38.23 -1.11 -14.00
C SER A 44 37.37 0.09 -13.65
N LEU A 45 36.32 -0.13 -12.85
CA LEU A 45 35.37 0.86 -12.37
C LEU A 45 35.19 0.72 -10.86
N GLY A 46 35.22 1.84 -10.15
CA GLY A 46 35.00 1.90 -8.71
C GLY A 46 33.56 1.52 -8.34
N ALA A 47 33.42 0.73 -7.26
CA ALA A 47 32.16 0.15 -6.83
C ALA A 47 31.23 1.11 -6.05
N GLY A 48 31.59 2.39 -5.90
CA GLY A 48 30.78 3.39 -5.19
C GLY A 48 30.44 4.62 -6.03
N PRO A 49 29.58 4.48 -7.06
CA PRO A 49 29.05 5.63 -7.80
C PRO A 49 28.08 6.46 -6.95
N SER A 50 27.87 7.71 -7.35
CA SER A 50 26.91 8.66 -6.76
C SER A 50 26.16 9.42 -7.85
N ILE A 51 24.89 9.72 -7.62
CA ILE A 51 24.01 10.46 -8.55
C ILE A 51 23.43 11.69 -7.86
N ASN A 52 23.35 12.82 -8.58
CA ASN A 52 22.66 14.02 -8.09
C ASN A 52 21.29 14.22 -8.76
N SER A 53 20.51 15.18 -8.29
CA SER A 53 19.15 15.48 -8.78
C SER A 53 19.11 16.11 -10.19
N ALA A 54 20.28 16.41 -10.79
CA ALA A 54 20.39 16.74 -12.22
C ALA A 54 20.62 15.50 -13.11
N GLY A 55 20.64 14.30 -12.53
CA GLY A 55 20.91 13.03 -13.21
C GLY A 55 22.39 12.83 -13.56
N GLN A 56 23.30 13.65 -13.02
CA GLN A 56 24.74 13.49 -13.24
C GLN A 56 25.26 12.36 -12.36
N VAL A 57 26.04 11.45 -12.95
CA VAL A 57 26.61 10.29 -12.25
C VAL A 57 28.12 10.45 -12.11
N ALA A 58 28.61 10.54 -10.88
CA ALA A 58 30.04 10.56 -10.57
C ALA A 58 30.53 9.15 -10.20
N PHE A 59 31.71 8.76 -10.70
CA PHE A 59 32.32 7.46 -10.41
C PHE A 59 33.85 7.50 -10.57
N GLN A 60 34.55 6.56 -9.95
CA GLN A 60 35.98 6.33 -10.19
C GLN A 60 36.16 5.32 -11.33
N GLY A 61 37.16 5.52 -12.19
CA GLY A 61 37.53 4.56 -13.22
C GLY A 61 39.03 4.53 -13.45
N SER A 62 39.53 3.36 -13.86
CA SER A 62 40.91 3.22 -14.34
C SER A 62 40.89 3.06 -15.86
N TRP A 63 41.80 3.74 -16.53
CA TRP A 63 41.86 3.75 -17.99
C TRP A 63 43.30 3.93 -18.47
N HIS A 64 43.55 3.68 -19.76
CA HIS A 64 44.89 3.84 -20.33
C HIS A 64 45.11 5.28 -20.77
N ASN A 65 46.01 6.00 -20.09
CA ASN A 65 46.47 7.31 -20.55
C ASN A 65 47.54 7.13 -21.63
N SER A 66 47.22 7.49 -22.88
CA SER A 66 48.12 7.35 -24.03
C SER A 66 49.36 8.25 -23.97
N THR A 67 49.26 9.39 -23.29
CA THR A 67 50.36 10.36 -23.12
C THR A 67 51.41 9.82 -22.14
N LEU A 68 50.97 9.16 -21.07
CA LEU A 68 51.84 8.55 -20.06
C LEU A 68 52.29 7.12 -20.43
N GLY A 69 51.56 6.45 -21.32
CA GLY A 69 51.82 5.05 -21.66
C GLY A 69 51.52 4.09 -20.50
N ALA A 70 50.60 4.45 -19.60
CA ALA A 70 50.31 3.72 -18.37
C ALA A 70 48.81 3.74 -18.03
N THR A 71 48.38 2.77 -17.22
CA THR A 71 47.05 2.79 -16.59
C THR A 71 47.04 3.79 -15.44
N VAL A 72 45.99 4.60 -15.39
CA VAL A 72 45.81 5.66 -14.39
C VAL A 72 44.40 5.59 -13.83
N ASP A 73 44.25 6.03 -12.58
CA ASP A 73 42.94 6.20 -11.95
C ASP A 73 42.49 7.66 -12.08
N ASN A 74 41.23 7.87 -12.38
CA ASN A 74 40.60 9.19 -12.43
C ASN A 74 39.17 9.14 -11.88
N VAL A 75 38.62 10.31 -11.58
CA VAL A 75 37.21 10.51 -11.28
C VAL A 75 36.53 10.99 -12.56
N PHE A 76 35.41 10.40 -12.88
CA PHE A 76 34.61 10.71 -14.05
C PHE A 76 33.25 11.24 -13.62
N VAL A 77 32.65 12.03 -14.49
CA VAL A 77 31.23 12.36 -14.42
C VAL A 77 30.56 12.05 -15.74
N TYR A 78 29.41 11.41 -15.67
CA TYR A 78 28.47 11.30 -16.77
C TYR A 78 27.38 12.35 -16.62
N HIS A 79 26.99 12.93 -17.74
CA HIS A 79 25.87 13.86 -17.81
C HIS A 79 24.90 13.34 -18.87
N PRO A 80 23.58 13.32 -18.60
CA PRO A 80 22.59 12.87 -19.58
C PRO A 80 22.63 13.61 -20.94
N ALA A 81 23.14 14.84 -20.96
CA ALA A 81 23.27 15.67 -22.17
C ALA A 81 24.54 15.40 -22.98
N LEU A 82 25.48 14.58 -22.47
CA LEU A 82 26.74 14.27 -23.11
C LEU A 82 26.74 12.85 -23.68
N ALA A 83 27.55 12.61 -24.71
CA ALA A 83 27.63 11.31 -25.39
C ALA A 83 28.32 10.21 -24.56
N GLY A 84 28.89 10.53 -23.40
CA GLY A 84 29.60 9.59 -22.54
C GLY A 84 30.28 10.27 -21.36
N PRO A 85 30.94 9.50 -20.47
CA PRO A 85 31.59 10.03 -19.28
C PRO A 85 32.85 10.84 -19.62
N VAL A 86 33.07 11.92 -18.86
CA VAL A 86 34.21 12.83 -18.98
C VAL A 86 35.09 12.77 -17.74
N ASN A 87 36.41 12.87 -17.93
CA ASN A 87 37.39 12.87 -16.85
C ASN A 87 37.45 14.23 -16.14
N LEU A 88 37.48 14.23 -14.81
CA LEU A 88 37.58 15.45 -14.00
C LEU A 88 39.03 15.90 -13.83
N MET A 89 39.99 14.98 -13.64
CA MET A 89 41.42 15.31 -13.68
C MET A 89 41.91 15.37 -15.12
N ARG A 90 42.63 16.43 -15.48
CA ARG A 90 43.19 16.55 -16.84
C ARG A 90 44.35 15.57 -17.04
N GLN A 91 44.40 14.95 -18.22
CA GLN A 91 45.34 13.86 -18.53
C GLN A 91 46.82 14.20 -18.30
N GLN A 92 47.21 15.47 -18.43
CA GLN A 92 48.59 15.91 -18.21
C GLN A 92 49.04 15.88 -16.74
N TYR A 93 48.09 15.79 -15.80
CA TYR A 93 48.35 15.73 -14.36
C TYR A 93 48.14 14.33 -13.76
N GLU A 94 47.65 13.39 -14.55
CA GLU A 94 47.48 12.00 -14.13
C GLU A 94 48.85 11.38 -13.81
N GLN A 95 48.87 10.41 -12.90
CA GLN A 95 50.05 9.60 -12.58
C GLN A 95 49.69 8.11 -12.71
N PRO A 96 50.66 7.22 -13.01
CA PRO A 96 50.42 5.79 -13.03
C PRO A 96 49.77 5.30 -11.74
N ASN A 97 48.85 4.34 -11.82
CA ASN A 97 48.21 3.79 -10.62
C ASN A 97 49.03 2.71 -9.91
N SER A 98 50.12 2.28 -10.52
CA SER A 98 51.02 1.25 -10.00
C SER A 98 52.44 1.43 -10.56
N GLY A 99 53.41 0.79 -9.92
CA GLY A 99 54.83 0.88 -10.29
C GLY A 99 55.65 1.77 -9.36
N PRO A 100 56.82 2.27 -9.80
CA PRO A 100 57.63 3.20 -9.03
C PRO A 100 56.95 4.56 -8.93
N ALA A 101 57.17 5.25 -7.81
CA ALA A 101 56.66 6.61 -7.60
C ALA A 101 57.11 7.57 -8.73
N PRO A 102 56.34 8.63 -9.04
CA PRO A 102 55.05 8.96 -8.45
C PRO A 102 53.92 8.05 -8.92
N VAL A 103 53.10 7.55 -7.98
CA VAL A 103 51.88 6.77 -8.30
C VAL A 103 50.65 7.33 -7.60
N GLN A 104 49.49 7.25 -8.27
CA GLN A 104 48.23 7.82 -7.80
C GLN A 104 47.08 6.82 -7.90
N THR A 105 46.25 6.78 -6.86
CA THR A 105 44.99 6.05 -6.87
C THR A 105 43.86 6.92 -6.36
N PHE A 106 42.65 6.69 -6.86
CA PHE A 106 41.43 7.25 -6.25
C PHE A 106 40.69 6.19 -5.45
N ALA A 107 39.94 6.62 -4.44
CA ALA A 107 39.00 5.74 -3.76
C ALA A 107 37.89 5.30 -4.72
N GLU A 108 37.43 4.05 -4.55
CA GLU A 108 36.34 3.48 -5.36
C GLU A 108 35.00 4.22 -5.17
N SER A 109 34.82 4.85 -4.00
CA SER A 109 33.62 5.61 -3.62
C SER A 109 33.82 7.12 -3.84
N VAL A 110 32.85 7.76 -4.48
CA VAL A 110 32.78 9.21 -4.67
C VAL A 110 31.38 9.71 -4.31
N GLN A 111 31.24 11.00 -4.02
CA GLN A 111 29.95 11.65 -3.86
C GLN A 111 29.81 12.85 -4.78
N ILE A 112 28.61 13.10 -5.30
CA ILE A 112 28.25 14.32 -6.02
C ILE A 112 27.05 14.98 -5.35
N ASN A 113 27.10 16.31 -5.15
CA ASN A 113 25.94 17.06 -4.69
C ASN A 113 25.17 17.70 -5.87
N ASP A 114 24.02 18.30 -5.63
CA ASP A 114 23.16 18.91 -6.67
C ASP A 114 23.77 20.17 -7.30
N ASN A 115 24.78 20.75 -6.66
CA ASN A 115 25.59 21.83 -7.24
C ASN A 115 26.67 21.30 -8.21
N GLY A 116 26.74 19.99 -8.44
CA GLY A 116 27.73 19.34 -9.30
C GLY A 116 29.13 19.33 -8.69
N GLN A 117 29.26 19.39 -7.38
CA GLN A 117 30.55 19.25 -6.70
C GLN A 117 30.81 17.77 -6.40
N VAL A 118 31.86 17.22 -6.99
CA VAL A 118 32.27 15.82 -6.81
C VAL A 118 33.36 15.73 -5.75
N LEU A 119 33.07 15.08 -4.62
CA LEU A 119 34.02 14.82 -3.55
C LEU A 119 34.70 13.46 -3.77
N ALA A 120 36.03 13.46 -3.83
CA ALA A 120 36.80 12.24 -4.02
C ALA A 120 38.08 12.23 -3.17
N ARG A 121 38.45 11.04 -2.67
CA ARG A 121 39.71 10.82 -1.97
C ARG A 121 40.77 10.32 -2.93
N ARG A 122 41.88 11.06 -3.03
CA ARG A 122 43.06 10.71 -3.82
C ARG A 122 44.21 10.30 -2.91
N THR A 123 44.96 9.28 -3.27
CA THR A 123 46.24 8.94 -2.62
C THR A 123 47.35 9.09 -3.65
N LEU A 124 48.41 9.78 -3.27
CA LEU A 124 49.58 10.03 -4.11
C LEU A 124 50.83 9.61 -3.34
N GLN A 125 51.57 8.67 -3.88
CA GLN A 125 52.93 8.40 -3.43
C GLN A 125 53.86 9.35 -4.18
N ALA A 126 54.16 10.51 -3.60
CA ALA A 126 54.99 11.52 -4.23
C ALA A 126 56.48 11.20 -4.06
N GLU A 127 57.31 11.52 -5.05
CA GLU A 127 58.76 11.56 -4.88
C GLU A 127 59.19 12.91 -4.31
N GLY A 128 59.90 12.90 -3.20
CA GLY A 128 60.45 14.09 -2.57
C GLY A 128 61.94 13.93 -2.24
N ASN A 129 62.63 15.05 -2.07
CA ASN A 129 64.01 15.08 -1.57
C ASN A 129 64.04 15.68 -0.17
N LEU A 130 64.79 15.09 0.77
CA LEU A 130 65.06 15.70 2.07
C LEU A 130 66.01 16.89 1.91
N LEU A 131 65.67 18.09 2.39
CA LEU A 131 66.59 19.25 2.41
C LEU A 131 67.81 19.09 3.36
N THR A 132 67.99 17.95 4.02
CA THR A 132 69.15 17.66 4.88
C THR A 132 70.11 16.69 4.19
N PRO A 133 71.40 17.04 3.98
CA PRO A 133 72.38 16.14 3.38
C PRO A 133 72.56 14.84 4.19
N PRO A 134 72.74 13.68 3.53
CA PRO A 134 72.71 13.46 2.08
C PRO A 134 71.29 13.47 1.52
N PHE A 135 71.04 14.29 0.48
CA PHE A 135 69.79 14.36 -0.25
C PHE A 135 69.47 12.98 -0.82
N SER A 136 68.56 12.26 -0.15
CA SER A 136 68.11 10.95 -0.56
C SER A 136 66.65 11.07 -1.02
N PRO A 137 66.27 10.49 -2.16
CA PRO A 137 64.88 10.45 -2.58
C PRO A 137 64.07 9.66 -1.54
N VAL A 138 62.93 10.22 -1.14
CA VAL A 138 61.99 9.65 -0.19
C VAL A 138 60.61 9.63 -0.83
N VAL A 139 59.92 8.50 -0.71
CA VAL A 139 58.53 8.37 -1.12
C VAL A 139 57.63 8.86 0.01
N VAL A 140 56.76 9.82 -0.30
CA VAL A 140 55.85 10.43 0.66
C VAL A 140 54.42 9.99 0.34
N PRO A 141 53.76 9.24 1.23
CA PRO A 141 52.36 8.87 1.05
C PRO A 141 51.46 10.04 1.46
N LEU A 142 50.91 10.73 0.47
CA LEU A 142 49.95 11.80 0.65
C LEU A 142 48.54 11.27 0.39
N SER A 143 47.57 11.72 1.18
CA SER A 143 46.15 11.54 0.87
C SER A 143 45.45 12.89 0.85
N TYR A 144 44.57 13.08 -0.11
CA TYR A 144 43.85 14.31 -0.35
C TYR A 144 42.36 14.00 -0.39
N LEU A 145 41.57 14.89 0.19
CA LEU A 145 40.14 14.95 -0.07
C LEU A 145 39.88 16.21 -0.89
N GLU A 146 39.35 16.04 -2.10
CA GLU A 146 39.29 17.07 -3.13
C GLU A 146 37.87 17.21 -3.65
N LYS A 147 37.44 18.45 -3.89
CA LYS A 147 36.18 18.77 -4.55
C LYS A 147 36.46 19.16 -6.00
N TRP A 148 35.84 18.45 -6.92
CA TRP A 148 35.90 18.67 -8.36
C TRP A 148 34.59 19.28 -8.84
N ASN A 149 34.60 19.98 -9.97
CA ASN A 149 33.40 20.64 -10.50
C ASN A 149 32.92 19.94 -11.77
N ALA A 150 31.84 19.16 -11.66
CA ALA A 150 31.21 18.47 -12.79
C ALA A 150 30.62 19.43 -13.83
N ASN A 151 30.22 20.63 -13.40
CA ASN A 151 29.61 21.65 -14.27
C ASN A 151 30.67 22.53 -14.96
N ASN A 152 31.93 22.48 -14.54
CA ASN A 152 33.02 23.22 -15.15
C ASN A 152 34.34 22.43 -15.06
N LEU A 153 34.55 21.57 -16.06
CA LEU A 153 35.72 20.69 -16.19
C LEU A 153 37.07 21.43 -16.31
N ALA A 154 37.05 22.74 -16.54
CA ALA A 154 38.27 23.55 -16.57
C ALA A 154 38.68 24.07 -15.19
N SER A 155 37.81 23.97 -14.19
CA SER A 155 38.11 24.41 -12.82
C SER A 155 39.02 23.40 -12.12
N PRO A 156 40.12 23.85 -11.49
CA PRO A 156 40.91 22.96 -10.66
C PRO A 156 40.12 22.42 -9.47
N PRO A 157 40.50 21.26 -8.92
CA PRO A 157 39.95 20.76 -7.69
C PRO A 157 40.30 21.69 -6.53
N VAL A 158 39.35 21.82 -5.62
CA VAL A 158 39.54 22.52 -4.36
C VAL A 158 39.90 21.50 -3.29
N GLN A 159 41.08 21.67 -2.68
CA GLN A 159 41.49 20.84 -1.55
C GLN A 159 40.58 21.11 -0.35
N THR A 160 39.92 20.06 0.14
CA THR A 160 39.16 20.12 1.39
C THR A 160 40.08 19.84 2.58
N VAL A 161 40.88 18.78 2.48
CA VAL A 161 41.85 18.38 3.49
C VAL A 161 42.96 17.52 2.88
N MET A 162 44.13 17.51 3.52
CA MET A 162 45.26 16.64 3.20
C MET A 162 45.65 15.81 4.42
N ALA A 163 46.27 14.65 4.21
CA ALA A 163 47.06 13.92 5.19
C ALA A 163 48.48 13.66 4.65
N SER A 164 49.49 13.87 5.48
CA SER A 164 50.90 13.86 5.09
C SER A 164 51.65 12.58 5.50
N GLY A 165 50.95 11.59 6.07
CA GLY A 165 51.55 10.38 6.61
C GLY A 165 52.16 10.53 8.01
N SER A 166 52.18 11.73 8.60
CA SER A 166 52.55 12.00 10.01
C SER A 166 51.80 13.21 10.58
N SER A 167 51.34 13.20 11.85
CA SER A 167 50.73 14.41 12.46
C SER A 167 51.74 15.48 12.88
N LEU A 168 53.02 15.13 12.97
CA LEU A 168 54.09 16.06 13.30
C LEU A 168 54.53 16.75 12.01
N GLY A 169 53.93 17.89 11.66
CA GLY A 169 54.24 18.72 10.48
C GLY A 169 55.70 19.23 10.35
N SER A 170 56.67 18.60 11.02
CA SER A 170 58.06 19.02 11.14
C SER A 170 59.04 18.33 10.19
N PHE A 171 58.66 17.22 9.53
CA PHE A 171 59.53 16.57 8.54
C PHE A 171 59.38 17.15 7.12
N PHE A 172 58.28 17.84 6.84
CA PHE A 172 57.87 18.22 5.49
C PHE A 172 58.17 19.67 5.09
N THR A 173 58.70 20.51 6.00
CA THR A 173 59.25 21.84 5.64
C THR A 173 60.43 21.74 4.67
N ASN A 174 60.92 20.52 4.47
CA ASN A 174 62.13 20.17 3.73
C ASN A 174 61.87 19.28 2.51
N ILE A 175 60.66 19.33 1.92
CA ILE A 175 60.37 18.69 0.63
C ILE A 175 60.08 19.77 -0.40
N THR A 176 60.82 19.76 -1.52
CA THR A 176 60.50 20.63 -2.66
C THR A 176 59.11 20.27 -3.17
N ASN A 177 58.21 21.27 -3.22
CA ASN A 177 56.92 21.15 -3.90
C ASN A 177 57.18 20.57 -5.30
N PRO A 178 56.53 19.50 -5.73
CA PRO A 178 56.65 19.09 -7.12
C PRO A 178 56.18 20.28 -7.99
N ASP A 179 57.05 20.76 -8.87
CA ASP A 179 56.84 21.97 -9.67
C ASP A 179 55.59 21.82 -10.57
N TYR A 180 54.43 22.23 -10.08
CA TYR A 180 53.19 22.33 -10.84
C TYR A 180 52.60 23.73 -10.66
N ALA A 181 52.91 24.61 -11.61
CA ALA A 181 52.38 25.96 -11.63
C ALA A 181 50.92 25.95 -12.14
N GLU A 182 50.02 26.24 -11.19
CA GLU A 182 48.67 26.77 -11.35
C GLU A 182 47.59 25.83 -11.95
N ALA A 183 46.78 25.26 -11.05
CA ALA A 183 45.45 24.67 -11.27
C ALA A 183 45.36 23.19 -11.71
N GLU A 184 46.25 22.34 -11.17
CA GLU A 184 46.15 20.89 -10.82
C GLU A 184 47.59 20.33 -10.75
N PRO A 185 47.95 19.43 -9.80
CA PRO A 185 47.18 18.88 -8.67
C PRO A 185 47.03 19.86 -7.50
N THR A 186 46.26 19.50 -6.46
CA THR A 186 46.09 20.39 -5.29
C THR A 186 47.41 20.62 -4.54
N PRO A 187 47.71 21.86 -4.10
CA PRO A 187 48.98 22.19 -3.44
C PRO A 187 49.22 21.39 -2.15
N LEU A 188 50.50 21.25 -1.78
CA LEU A 188 50.89 20.68 -0.48
C LEU A 188 50.43 21.57 0.68
N ASP A 189 49.79 20.99 1.68
CA ASP A 189 49.47 21.64 2.96
C ASP A 189 50.44 21.16 4.03
N VAL A 190 51.44 22.01 4.31
CA VAL A 190 52.53 21.71 5.25
C VAL A 190 52.08 21.67 6.72
N PHE A 191 50.83 22.02 7.03
CA PHE A 191 50.30 22.08 8.40
C PHE A 191 49.18 21.06 8.69
N SER A 192 49.02 20.04 7.84
CA SER A 192 48.02 19.00 8.08
C SER A 192 48.27 18.24 9.40
N PRO A 193 47.26 18.12 10.29
CA PRO A 193 47.35 17.31 11.50
C PRO A 193 47.09 15.81 11.23
N TYR A 194 46.78 15.43 10.00
CA TYR A 194 46.28 14.10 9.65
C TYR A 194 47.38 13.19 9.11
N ARG A 195 47.36 11.95 9.60
CA ARG A 195 48.20 10.87 9.10
C ARG A 195 47.59 10.19 7.87
N LEU A 196 46.27 10.00 7.88
CA LEU A 196 45.53 9.34 6.81
C LEU A 196 44.10 9.89 6.75
N ILE A 197 43.56 10.07 5.54
CA ILE A 197 42.13 10.32 5.32
C ILE A 197 41.51 9.03 4.81
N TYR A 198 40.40 8.61 5.41
CA TYR A 198 39.68 7.43 4.95
C TYR A 198 38.85 7.74 3.69
N PRO A 199 38.62 6.75 2.81
CA PRO A 199 37.89 6.96 1.55
C PRO A 199 36.47 7.47 1.70
N GLU A 200 35.82 7.18 2.82
CA GLU A 200 34.38 7.38 2.97
C GLU A 200 34.11 8.72 3.62
N SER A 201 33.56 9.61 2.82
CA SER A 201 33.34 11.02 3.12
C SER A 201 32.09 11.47 2.40
N SER A 202 31.40 12.46 2.98
CA SER A 202 30.15 12.94 2.40
C SER A 202 30.10 14.46 2.29
N ILE A 203 29.41 14.95 1.26
CA ILE A 203 29.22 16.37 0.94
C ILE A 203 27.73 16.67 0.78
N ASN A 204 27.27 17.84 1.25
CA ASN A 204 25.90 18.32 1.01
C ASN A 204 25.87 19.51 0.04
N ASN A 205 24.69 20.02 -0.28
CA ASN A 205 24.51 21.15 -1.21
C ASN A 205 25.05 22.49 -0.67
N GLN A 206 25.28 22.63 0.63
CA GLN A 206 25.97 23.79 1.20
C GLN A 206 27.50 23.72 1.03
N GLY A 207 28.02 22.62 0.47
CA GLY A 207 29.44 22.33 0.37
C GLY A 207 30.07 21.95 1.71
N HIS A 208 29.27 21.65 2.73
CA HIS A 208 29.73 21.08 3.98
C HIS A 208 30.22 19.65 3.75
N VAL A 209 31.32 19.27 4.41
CA VAL A 209 31.94 17.95 4.24
C VAL A 209 32.13 17.30 5.60
N VAL A 210 31.74 16.03 5.69
CA VAL A 210 31.99 15.16 6.84
C VAL A 210 32.90 14.03 6.39
N PHE A 211 33.98 13.81 7.11
CA PHE A 211 34.94 12.76 6.80
C PHE A 211 35.59 12.20 8.06
N THR A 212 36.21 11.04 7.91
CA THR A 212 37.00 10.40 8.97
C THR A 212 38.47 10.40 8.62
N ALA A 213 39.31 10.67 9.61
CA ALA A 213 40.75 10.73 9.44
C ALA A 213 41.50 10.22 10.66
N GLN A 214 42.72 9.75 10.46
CA GLN A 214 43.61 9.30 11.52
C GLN A 214 44.55 10.43 11.96
N ARG A 215 44.66 10.65 13.27
CA ARG A 215 45.65 11.50 13.95
C ARG A 215 46.52 10.63 14.88
N ASP A 216 47.61 11.19 15.40
CA ASP A 216 48.50 10.49 16.33
C ASP A 216 47.80 10.07 17.65
N ASP A 217 46.72 10.75 18.03
CA ASP A 217 45.91 10.47 19.22
C ASP A 217 44.69 9.54 18.97
N GLY A 218 44.38 9.21 17.70
CA GLY A 218 43.29 8.29 17.36
C GLY A 218 42.63 8.58 16.02
N THR A 219 41.54 7.86 15.72
CA THR A 219 40.68 8.19 14.56
C THR A 219 39.67 9.24 14.99
N ILE A 220 39.52 10.29 14.20
CA ILE A 220 38.63 11.41 14.51
C ILE A 220 37.60 11.64 13.40
N LEU A 221 36.46 12.17 13.80
CA LEU A 221 35.41 12.66 12.91
C LEU A 221 35.53 14.18 12.77
N HIS A 222 35.44 14.67 11.54
CA HIS A 222 35.70 16.06 11.21
C HIS A 222 34.58 16.68 10.38
N THR A 223 34.23 17.93 10.69
CA THR A 223 33.37 18.78 9.86
C THR A 223 34.13 20.06 9.48
N GLY A 224 34.07 20.43 8.20
CA GLY A 224 34.56 21.73 7.71
C GLY A 224 35.85 21.70 6.88
N PRO A 225 36.11 22.77 6.08
CA PRO A 225 37.38 22.97 5.40
C PRO A 225 38.49 23.41 6.37
N HIS A 226 39.74 23.12 6.00
CA HIS A 226 40.93 23.22 6.85
C HIS A 226 41.26 24.64 7.41
N SER A 227 40.91 25.74 6.73
CA SER A 227 41.70 26.98 6.90
C SER A 227 41.32 27.95 8.03
N THR A 228 40.10 27.99 8.59
CA THR A 228 39.80 28.94 9.71
C THR A 228 38.62 28.60 10.63
N GLY A 229 37.96 27.44 10.51
CA GLY A 229 36.73 27.13 11.28
C GLY A 229 36.43 25.65 11.51
N ALA A 230 37.43 24.78 11.30
CA ALA A 230 37.34 23.34 11.46
C ALA A 230 36.89 22.93 12.87
N ARG A 231 35.87 22.07 12.97
CA ARG A 231 35.46 21.44 14.24
C ARG A 231 35.80 19.96 14.19
N PHE A 232 36.25 19.41 15.31
CA PHE A 232 36.64 18.00 15.40
C PHE A 232 36.16 17.37 16.70
N LEU A 233 35.73 16.11 16.63
CA LEU A 233 35.45 15.26 17.79
C LEU A 233 36.54 14.19 17.89
N GLY A 234 37.50 14.39 18.80
CA GLY A 234 38.66 13.50 18.98
C GLY A 234 38.51 12.45 20.09
N THR A 235 37.73 12.72 21.14
CA THR A 235 37.62 11.84 22.32
C THR A 235 36.44 10.86 22.28
N ALA A 236 35.54 10.98 21.30
CA ALA A 236 34.28 10.23 21.26
C ALA A 236 34.34 8.93 20.42
N ILE A 237 35.41 8.71 19.65
CA ILE A 237 35.52 7.57 18.74
C ILE A 237 36.74 6.76 19.16
N SER A 238 36.51 5.53 19.64
CA SER A 238 37.58 4.67 20.12
C SER A 238 38.63 4.43 19.03
N THR A 239 39.89 4.31 19.46
CA THR A 239 41.01 4.03 18.57
C THR A 239 40.75 2.77 17.74
N GLY A 240 40.78 2.88 16.42
CA GLY A 240 40.55 1.76 15.48
C GLY A 240 39.14 1.65 14.88
N VAL A 241 38.22 2.54 15.24
CA VAL A 241 36.89 2.63 14.60
C VAL A 241 36.96 3.45 13.31
N ARG A 242 36.30 3.00 12.24
CA ARG A 242 36.23 3.71 10.93
C ARG A 242 34.79 4.06 10.54
N PRO A 243 34.22 5.14 11.13
CA PRO A 243 32.85 5.55 10.83
C PRO A 243 32.64 5.83 9.35
N GLN A 244 31.42 5.59 8.89
CA GLN A 244 30.97 5.82 7.52
C GLN A 244 29.89 6.91 7.54
N PRO A 245 30.26 8.20 7.49
CA PRO A 245 29.28 9.26 7.62
C PRO A 245 28.46 9.50 6.33
N MET A 246 27.24 10.00 6.47
CA MET A 246 26.47 10.73 5.44
C MET A 246 25.98 12.06 6.01
N ILE A 247 25.97 13.11 5.21
CA ILE A 247 25.43 14.42 5.59
C ILE A 247 24.27 14.83 4.68
N ALA A 248 23.20 15.35 5.29
CA ALA A 248 22.05 15.94 4.62
C ALA A 248 22.27 17.44 4.35
N ASP A 249 21.41 18.05 3.54
CA ASP A 249 21.47 19.48 3.21
C ASP A 249 21.18 20.40 4.38
N THR A 250 20.37 19.92 5.33
CA THR A 250 20.15 20.60 6.62
C THR A 250 21.43 20.68 7.47
N GLY A 251 22.46 19.91 7.11
CA GLY A 251 23.70 19.75 7.85
C GLY A 251 23.63 18.70 8.95
N ALA A 252 22.49 18.02 9.13
CA ALA A 252 22.42 16.82 9.95
C ALA A 252 23.27 15.72 9.32
N PHE A 253 23.97 14.93 10.14
CA PHE A 253 24.78 13.82 9.61
C PHE A 253 24.73 12.60 10.53
N VAL A 254 24.72 11.43 9.88
CA VAL A 254 24.60 10.13 10.52
C VAL A 254 25.91 9.35 10.37
N LEU A 255 26.23 8.51 11.35
CA LEU A 255 27.36 7.60 11.30
C LEU A 255 27.12 6.35 12.14
N SER A 256 27.85 5.29 11.82
CA SER A 256 28.00 4.13 12.71
C SER A 256 29.30 4.23 13.50
N ASN A 257 29.33 3.72 14.73
CA ASN A 257 30.58 3.52 15.48
C ASN A 257 31.32 2.23 15.06
N ALA A 258 31.09 1.76 13.82
CA ALA A 258 31.55 0.47 13.35
C ALA A 258 32.73 0.60 12.40
N THR A 259 33.64 -0.40 12.43
CA THR A 259 34.62 -0.60 11.36
C THR A 259 34.09 -1.65 10.40
N PRO A 260 34.08 -1.39 9.08
CA PRO A 260 33.71 -2.40 8.08
C PRO A 260 34.47 -3.71 8.28
N GLY A 261 33.77 -4.85 8.23
CA GLY A 261 34.35 -6.18 8.37
C GLY A 261 34.68 -6.65 9.80
N GLN A 262 34.40 -5.86 10.85
CA GLN A 262 34.56 -6.27 12.26
C GLN A 262 33.27 -6.87 12.85
N ASN A 263 33.31 -7.42 14.08
CA ASN A 263 32.12 -7.98 14.76
C ASN A 263 30.99 -6.93 14.90
N GLN A 264 29.74 -7.38 14.80
CA GLN A 264 28.54 -6.55 14.76
C GLN A 264 27.89 -6.27 16.13
N ALA A 265 28.28 -7.02 17.17
CA ALA A 265 27.73 -6.87 18.51
C ALA A 265 28.18 -5.56 19.20
N GLY A 266 27.22 -4.83 19.81
CA GLY A 266 27.49 -3.61 20.58
C GLY A 266 27.67 -2.33 19.75
N ARG A 267 27.35 -2.38 18.46
CA ARG A 267 27.41 -1.22 17.55
C ARG A 267 26.23 -0.27 17.77
N VAL A 268 26.43 1.00 17.42
CA VAL A 268 25.40 2.05 17.46
C VAL A 268 25.35 2.84 16.16
N ILE A 269 24.15 3.30 15.81
CA ILE A 269 23.94 4.36 14.83
C ILE A 269 23.70 5.66 15.60
N GLY A 270 24.52 6.66 15.30
CA GLY A 270 24.47 7.97 15.91
C GLY A 270 24.20 9.06 14.88
N VAL A 271 23.42 10.06 15.25
CA VAL A 271 23.15 11.24 14.45
C VAL A 271 23.51 12.52 15.22
N PHE A 272 24.11 13.46 14.51
CA PHE A 272 24.21 14.84 14.93
C PHE A 272 23.16 15.65 14.16
N PRO A 273 22.18 16.27 14.83
CA PRO A 273 21.10 17.01 14.16
C PRO A 273 21.55 18.30 13.43
N ASN A 274 22.83 18.65 13.51
CA ASN A 274 23.41 19.79 12.83
C ASN A 274 24.93 19.62 12.62
N TYR A 275 25.47 20.44 11.72
CA TYR A 275 26.86 20.38 11.28
C TYR A 275 27.89 20.80 12.35
N GLN A 276 27.44 21.39 13.45
CA GLN A 276 28.29 22.08 14.44
C GLN A 276 28.75 21.16 15.59
N PHE A 277 28.47 19.85 15.52
CA PHE A 277 28.63 18.87 16.60
C PHE A 277 27.81 19.23 17.85
N GLY A 278 26.49 19.15 17.73
CA GLY A 278 25.58 19.17 18.88
C GLY A 278 25.68 17.90 19.75
N THR A 279 24.63 17.62 20.51
CA THR A 279 24.53 16.36 21.26
C THR A 279 24.38 15.19 20.29
N LEU A 280 25.24 14.18 20.41
CA LEU A 280 25.09 12.92 19.68
C LEU A 280 23.82 12.22 20.16
N GLN A 281 22.89 12.00 19.25
CA GLN A 281 21.72 11.16 19.49
C GLN A 281 22.02 9.74 19.01
N GLN A 282 21.92 8.75 19.88
CA GLN A 282 22.01 7.33 19.48
C GLN A 282 20.62 6.84 19.12
N ILE A 283 20.39 6.57 17.84
CA ILE A 283 19.09 6.11 17.34
C ILE A 283 19.00 4.59 17.26
N ALA A 284 20.13 3.87 17.19
CA ALA A 284 20.14 2.41 17.24
C ALA A 284 21.24 1.95 18.19
N ASN A 285 20.91 1.19 19.23
CA ASN A 285 21.87 0.67 20.21
C ASN A 285 21.27 -0.51 21.01
N PRO A 286 22.09 -1.28 21.75
CA PRO A 286 21.60 -2.44 22.52
C PRO A 286 20.54 -2.14 23.59
N THR A 287 20.51 -0.92 24.14
CA THR A 287 19.55 -0.53 25.20
C THR A 287 18.11 -0.48 24.68
N ILE A 288 17.95 -0.14 23.41
CA ILE A 288 16.66 -0.11 22.70
C ILE A 288 16.48 -1.33 21.80
N GLY A 289 17.11 -2.46 22.14
CA GLY A 289 16.82 -3.77 21.56
C GLY A 289 17.62 -4.17 20.31
N PHE A 290 18.51 -3.33 19.77
CA PHE A 290 19.35 -3.73 18.63
C PHE A 290 20.51 -4.64 19.04
N THR A 291 20.56 -5.85 18.46
CA THR A 291 21.64 -6.83 18.69
C THR A 291 22.79 -6.65 17.70
N SER A 292 22.51 -6.17 16.49
CA SER A 292 23.50 -5.79 15.48
C SER A 292 23.02 -4.62 14.63
N VAL A 293 23.95 -3.79 14.15
CA VAL A 293 23.68 -2.74 13.14
C VAL A 293 24.78 -2.72 12.08
N GLY A 294 24.38 -2.37 10.86
CA GLY A 294 25.24 -2.23 9.70
C GLY A 294 26.25 -1.09 9.83
N SER A 295 27.29 -1.12 9.01
CA SER A 295 28.35 -0.10 9.04
C SER A 295 28.02 1.16 8.26
N TYR A 296 27.04 1.11 7.36
CA TYR A 296 26.77 2.14 6.36
C TYR A 296 25.34 2.68 6.51
N PRO A 297 25.08 3.58 7.46
CA PRO A 297 23.80 4.29 7.52
C PRO A 297 23.70 5.34 6.40
N ALA A 298 22.47 5.72 6.09
CA ALA A 298 22.16 6.78 5.15
C ALA A 298 21.14 7.76 5.76
N ILE A 299 21.10 8.97 5.22
CA ILE A 299 20.18 10.04 5.59
C ILE A 299 19.67 10.68 4.30
N SER A 300 18.38 11.02 4.24
CA SER A 300 17.79 11.72 3.11
C SER A 300 18.35 13.13 2.98
N ASP A 301 18.32 13.70 1.78
CA ASP A 301 18.86 15.04 1.52
C ASP A 301 18.16 16.12 2.34
N ASP A 302 16.84 16.00 2.55
CA ASP A 302 16.06 16.85 3.46
C ASP A 302 16.41 16.68 4.95
N GLY A 303 17.16 15.62 5.30
CA GLY A 303 17.57 15.30 6.67
C GLY A 303 16.48 14.72 7.56
N GLU A 304 15.28 14.44 7.04
CA GLU A 304 14.13 14.04 7.85
C GLU A 304 14.08 12.53 8.11
N VAL A 305 14.74 11.71 7.28
CA VAL A 305 14.74 10.25 7.40
C VAL A 305 16.16 9.67 7.42
N ILE A 306 16.43 8.80 8.38
CA ILE A 306 17.67 8.02 8.47
C ILE A 306 17.37 6.55 8.27
N VAL A 307 18.21 5.85 7.49
CA VAL A 307 18.03 4.44 7.13
C VAL A 307 19.30 3.63 7.42
N PHE A 308 19.12 2.41 7.93
CA PHE A 308 20.23 1.49 8.18
C PHE A 308 19.76 0.04 8.22
N ALA A 309 20.65 -0.91 7.88
CA ALA A 309 20.42 -2.33 8.13
C ALA A 309 20.70 -2.69 9.60
N GLY A 310 19.88 -3.55 10.21
CA GLY A 310 20.03 -3.93 11.61
C GLY A 310 19.32 -5.23 11.97
N THR A 311 19.60 -5.75 13.17
CA THR A 311 18.83 -6.83 13.81
C THR A 311 18.33 -6.36 15.18
N HIS A 312 17.00 -6.28 15.31
CA HIS A 312 16.33 -6.00 16.58
C HIS A 312 15.94 -7.31 17.27
N ALA A 313 16.04 -7.36 18.59
CA ALA A 313 15.76 -8.58 19.36
C ALA A 313 14.31 -9.08 19.23
N GLN A 314 13.37 -8.16 18.98
CA GLN A 314 11.95 -8.47 18.80
C GLN A 314 11.55 -8.48 17.33
N LEU A 315 12.00 -7.48 16.54
CA LEU A 315 11.54 -7.24 15.17
C LEU A 315 12.41 -7.95 14.12
N GLY A 316 13.48 -8.64 14.53
CA GLY A 316 14.35 -9.39 13.63
C GLY A 316 15.28 -8.56 12.76
N THR A 317 15.80 -9.19 11.72
CA THR A 317 16.79 -8.61 10.79
C THR A 317 16.08 -7.86 9.66
N GLY A 318 16.50 -6.63 9.35
CA GLY A 318 15.86 -5.83 8.31
C GLY A 318 16.52 -4.48 8.04
N ILE A 319 15.87 -3.70 7.19
CA ILE A 319 16.11 -2.28 6.98
C ILE A 319 15.22 -1.50 7.96
N TYR A 320 15.84 -0.62 8.72
CA TYR A 320 15.20 0.21 9.73
C TYR A 320 15.30 1.66 9.32
N ALA A 321 14.25 2.43 9.66
CA ALA A 321 14.22 3.86 9.46
C ALA A 321 13.90 4.59 10.76
N SER A 322 14.42 5.82 10.88
CA SER A 322 14.13 6.75 11.98
C SER A 322 13.74 8.09 11.38
N ILE A 323 12.62 8.63 11.83
CA ILE A 323 12.02 9.87 11.30
C ILE A 323 12.28 11.00 12.28
N ARG A 324 12.51 12.20 11.75
CA ARG A 324 12.67 13.43 12.52
C ARG A 324 11.33 14.03 12.90
N ASP A 325 11.16 14.35 14.18
CA ASP A 325 9.95 14.99 14.69
C ASP A 325 9.97 16.51 14.50
N SER A 326 8.83 17.16 14.80
CA SER A 326 8.68 18.62 14.72
C SER A 326 9.59 19.39 15.68
N ASN A 327 10.18 18.73 16.68
CA ASN A 327 11.17 19.31 17.59
C ASN A 327 12.61 19.09 17.10
N GLY A 328 12.80 18.47 15.94
CA GLY A 328 14.09 18.19 15.33
C GLY A 328 14.83 16.99 15.94
N ARG A 329 14.15 16.15 16.72
CA ARG A 329 14.67 14.91 17.31
C ARG A 329 14.29 13.72 16.43
N TYR A 330 15.22 12.79 16.26
CA TYR A 330 14.93 11.53 15.56
C TYR A 330 14.19 10.56 16.50
N LEU A 331 13.12 9.92 16.03
CA LEU A 331 12.34 8.97 16.81
C LEU A 331 13.02 7.61 16.91
N ASP A 332 12.57 6.74 17.82
CA ASP A 332 13.07 5.37 17.89
C ASP A 332 12.82 4.66 16.54
N PRO A 333 13.80 3.91 16.00
CA PRO A 333 13.67 3.34 14.68
C PRO A 333 12.58 2.28 14.61
N PHE A 334 11.90 2.23 13.47
CA PHE A 334 10.97 1.17 13.11
C PHE A 334 11.54 0.33 11.96
N LYS A 335 11.15 -0.94 11.90
CA LYS A 335 11.46 -1.81 10.76
C LYS A 335 10.63 -1.39 9.57
N VAL A 336 11.28 -1.11 8.44
CA VAL A 336 10.65 -0.81 7.16
C VAL A 336 10.33 -2.11 6.44
N ILE A 337 11.34 -2.97 6.32
CA ILE A 337 11.24 -4.28 5.67
C ILE A 337 12.33 -5.19 6.22
N GLY A 338 12.11 -6.51 6.25
CA GLY A 338 13.16 -7.45 6.63
C GLY A 338 12.73 -8.90 6.57
N VAL A 339 13.53 -9.73 7.22
CA VAL A 339 13.19 -11.14 7.47
C VAL A 339 12.06 -11.19 8.48
N THR A 340 11.00 -11.89 8.10
CA THR A 340 9.79 -12.16 8.88
C THR A 340 10.10 -12.82 10.21
N VAL A 341 9.46 -12.35 11.28
CA VAL A 341 9.58 -12.93 12.62
C VAL A 341 8.19 -13.25 13.15
N ALA A 342 7.83 -14.52 13.11
CA ALA A 342 6.57 -14.99 13.69
C ALA A 342 6.39 -14.50 15.13
N ASN A 343 5.21 -13.95 15.41
CA ASN A 343 4.78 -13.39 16.70
C ASN A 343 5.59 -12.19 17.21
N ASP A 344 6.10 -11.33 16.32
CA ASP A 344 6.70 -10.06 16.74
C ASP A 344 5.67 -8.93 16.97
N GLY A 345 4.39 -9.20 16.66
CA GLY A 345 3.28 -8.28 16.84
C GLY A 345 3.14 -7.24 15.72
N ARG A 346 3.78 -7.49 14.57
CA ARG A 346 3.60 -6.77 13.30
C ARG A 346 3.42 -7.79 12.18
N VAL A 347 2.74 -7.40 11.10
CA VAL A 347 2.75 -8.15 9.83
C VAL A 347 3.83 -7.56 8.95
N ASP A 348 4.89 -8.31 8.73
CA ASP A 348 5.81 -8.07 7.65
C ASP A 348 5.24 -8.62 6.33
N LEU A 349 5.77 -8.16 5.19
CA LEU A 349 5.31 -8.61 3.87
C LEU A 349 5.52 -10.10 3.63
N GLY A 350 4.44 -10.78 3.23
CA GLY A 350 4.39 -12.23 3.07
C GLY A 350 4.00 -12.98 4.33
N GLU A 351 3.71 -12.27 5.42
CA GLU A 351 3.05 -12.83 6.60
C GLU A 351 1.52 -12.74 6.45
N SER A 352 0.82 -13.66 7.09
CA SER A 352 -0.63 -13.61 7.26
C SER A 352 -0.96 -13.73 8.74
N TRP A 353 -1.92 -12.94 9.20
CA TRP A 353 -2.55 -13.13 10.49
C TRP A 353 -3.34 -14.44 10.50
N ILE A 354 -3.14 -15.27 11.54
CA ILE A 354 -4.15 -16.26 11.90
C ILE A 354 -5.01 -15.65 13.00
N GLU A 355 -6.18 -15.16 12.59
CA GLU A 355 -7.22 -14.68 13.50
C GLU A 355 -7.63 -15.79 14.49
N VAL A 356 -7.77 -15.44 15.77
CA VAL A 356 -8.40 -16.33 16.75
C VAL A 356 -9.90 -16.06 16.72
N PRO A 357 -10.75 -17.03 16.37
CA PRO A 357 -12.18 -16.78 16.25
C PRO A 357 -12.76 -16.20 17.54
N ASN A 358 -13.51 -15.11 17.44
CA ASN A 358 -14.34 -14.60 18.52
C ASN A 358 -15.46 -15.62 18.86
N ALA A 359 -16.27 -15.33 19.88
CA ALA A 359 -17.33 -16.23 20.33
C ALA A 359 -18.38 -16.57 19.24
N GLN A 360 -18.37 -15.86 18.12
CA GLN A 360 -19.26 -15.99 16.97
C GLN A 360 -18.63 -16.77 15.80
N GLY A 361 -17.36 -17.17 15.90
CA GLY A 361 -16.68 -18.01 14.90
C GLY A 361 -15.94 -17.25 13.80
N PHE A 362 -15.80 -15.92 13.93
CA PHE A 362 -15.11 -15.06 12.97
C PHE A 362 -13.88 -14.39 13.58
N GLY A 363 -12.88 -14.11 12.74
CA GLY A 363 -11.93 -13.03 13.00
C GLY A 363 -12.65 -11.69 12.98
N ASN A 364 -12.22 -10.73 13.78
CA ASN A 364 -12.81 -9.38 13.79
C ASN A 364 -12.13 -8.44 12.78
N GLY A 365 -11.18 -8.96 12.00
CA GLY A 365 -10.38 -8.18 11.04
C GLY A 365 -9.49 -7.15 11.74
N LYS A 366 -9.23 -7.32 13.04
CA LYS A 366 -8.47 -6.41 13.88
C LYS A 366 -7.45 -7.22 14.68
N TYR A 367 -6.20 -6.76 14.65
CA TYR A 367 -5.16 -7.35 15.47
C TYR A 367 -5.51 -7.34 16.97
N ASP A 368 -5.68 -8.53 17.54
CA ASP A 368 -5.91 -8.75 18.97
C ASP A 368 -4.63 -9.25 19.66
N THR A 369 -4.43 -8.88 20.93
CA THR A 369 -3.30 -9.37 21.72
C THR A 369 -3.40 -10.89 21.95
N GLY A 370 -2.63 -11.70 21.21
CA GLY A 370 -2.58 -13.16 21.34
C GLY A 370 -2.58 -13.94 20.02
N GLU A 371 -2.71 -13.26 18.88
CA GLU A 371 -2.78 -13.85 17.54
C GLU A 371 -1.40 -14.21 16.97
N ILE A 372 -1.37 -15.22 16.09
CA ILE A 372 -0.13 -15.81 15.56
C ILE A 372 0.13 -15.27 14.16
N ASP A 373 1.32 -14.72 13.97
CA ASP A 373 1.82 -14.39 12.64
C ASP A 373 2.46 -15.65 11.99
N THR A 374 2.08 -15.95 10.73
CA THR A 374 2.66 -17.02 9.94
C THR A 374 3.87 -16.54 9.12
N GLY A 375 5.06 -17.10 9.39
CA GLY A 375 6.25 -16.75 8.62
C GLY A 375 6.17 -17.13 7.13
N GLY A 376 6.70 -16.26 6.25
CA GLY A 376 6.67 -16.42 4.79
C GLY A 376 7.31 -15.28 4.00
N GLY A 377 8.29 -14.57 4.58
CA GLY A 377 8.69 -13.23 4.15
C GLY A 377 9.28 -13.06 2.76
N PHE A 378 9.06 -11.87 2.19
CA PHE A 378 9.68 -11.42 0.93
C PHE A 378 11.21 -11.53 0.95
N LEU A 379 11.87 -11.19 2.08
CA LEU A 379 13.32 -11.32 2.25
C LEU A 379 13.70 -12.47 3.17
N SER A 380 14.69 -13.25 2.76
CA SER A 380 15.40 -14.20 3.63
C SER A 380 16.67 -13.60 4.27
N ALA A 381 17.19 -12.49 3.74
CA ALA A 381 18.30 -11.74 4.35
C ALA A 381 18.40 -10.29 3.84
N VAL A 382 19.09 -9.42 4.60
CA VAL A 382 19.53 -8.07 4.16
C VAL A 382 21.04 -7.90 4.29
N SER A 383 21.64 -7.07 3.44
CA SER A 383 23.08 -6.78 3.51
C SER A 383 23.42 -5.78 4.62
N PHE A 384 24.35 -6.14 5.51
CA PHE A 384 24.89 -5.26 6.56
C PHE A 384 26.12 -4.44 6.12
N HIS A 385 26.60 -4.69 4.90
CA HIS A 385 27.89 -4.24 4.42
C HIS A 385 27.80 -3.27 3.23
N LEU A 386 26.59 -2.89 2.83
CA LEU A 386 26.35 -1.91 1.78
C LEU A 386 25.47 -0.79 2.34
N ARG A 387 25.64 0.41 1.78
CA ARG A 387 24.84 1.58 2.15
C ARG A 387 23.47 1.48 1.46
N PRO A 388 22.35 1.45 2.19
CA PRO A 388 21.05 1.71 1.59
C PRO A 388 21.03 3.14 1.04
N GLY A 389 20.45 3.36 -0.13
CA GLY A 389 20.13 4.71 -0.60
C GLY A 389 18.80 5.18 -0.01
N VAL A 390 18.68 6.46 0.30
CA VAL A 390 17.42 7.06 0.78
C VAL A 390 17.29 8.50 0.27
N THR A 391 16.08 8.88 -0.14
CA THR A 391 15.76 10.23 -0.63
C THR A 391 14.28 10.56 -0.37
N ALA A 392 13.96 11.85 -0.31
CA ALA A 392 12.59 12.34 -0.40
C ALA A 392 12.21 12.49 -1.87
N ILE A 393 11.05 11.95 -2.28
CA ILE A 393 10.63 12.04 -3.69
C ILE A 393 10.06 13.44 -3.95
N ALA A 394 10.72 14.23 -4.81
CA ALA A 394 10.38 15.63 -5.06
C ALA A 394 8.92 15.85 -5.48
N ASN A 395 8.35 14.93 -6.26
CA ASN A 395 6.97 15.03 -6.77
C ASN A 395 5.91 14.42 -5.84
N ARG A 396 6.31 13.88 -4.67
CA ARG A 396 5.39 13.28 -3.69
C ARG A 396 5.77 13.68 -2.26
N PRO A 397 5.37 14.88 -1.80
CA PRO A 397 5.75 15.40 -0.48
C PRO A 397 5.46 14.40 0.65
N GLY A 398 6.45 14.19 1.53
CA GLY A 398 6.34 13.26 2.66
C GLY A 398 6.49 11.77 2.30
N THR A 399 6.79 11.46 1.03
CA THR A 399 7.11 10.11 0.56
C THR A 399 8.61 9.94 0.39
N TYR A 400 9.15 8.85 0.90
CA TYR A 400 10.56 8.48 0.82
C TYR A 400 10.74 7.22 0.02
N LYS A 401 11.86 7.14 -0.71
CA LYS A 401 12.33 5.93 -1.38
C LYS A 401 13.54 5.39 -0.62
N ILE A 402 13.61 4.08 -0.43
CA ILE A 402 14.82 3.38 0.00
C ILE A 402 15.23 2.38 -1.06
N LEU A 403 16.49 2.43 -1.50
CA LEU A 403 17.12 1.38 -2.33
C LEU A 403 18.05 0.55 -1.45
N PHE A 404 17.92 -0.78 -1.48
CA PHE A 404 18.73 -1.66 -0.64
C PHE A 404 19.05 -2.98 -1.34
N ARG A 405 20.08 -3.69 -0.83
CA ARG A 405 20.42 -5.04 -1.26
C ARG A 405 19.87 -6.07 -0.27
N GLY A 406 19.11 -7.02 -0.79
CA GLY A 406 18.51 -8.11 -0.03
C GLY A 406 18.68 -9.46 -0.72
N ARG A 407 18.26 -10.51 -0.02
CA ARG A 407 18.04 -11.85 -0.58
C ARG A 407 16.57 -12.17 -0.47
N ASP A 408 15.93 -12.55 -1.58
CA ASP A 408 14.51 -12.92 -1.58
C ASP A 408 14.25 -14.25 -0.84
N ALA A 409 12.97 -14.61 -0.71
CA ALA A 409 12.51 -15.89 -0.17
C ALA A 409 13.06 -17.11 -0.94
N ALA A 410 13.32 -16.96 -2.24
CA ALA A 410 13.89 -18.00 -3.11
C ALA A 410 15.40 -18.17 -2.96
N GLY A 411 16.06 -17.31 -2.18
CA GLY A 411 17.50 -17.35 -1.89
C GLY A 411 18.37 -16.60 -2.90
N VAL A 412 17.79 -15.75 -3.75
CA VAL A 412 18.49 -14.95 -4.78
C VAL A 412 18.80 -13.55 -4.23
N ASP A 413 20.08 -13.16 -4.33
CA ASP A 413 20.50 -11.81 -3.95
C ASP A 413 20.15 -10.81 -5.07
N GLY A 414 19.71 -9.62 -4.68
CA GLY A 414 19.31 -8.57 -5.62
C GLY A 414 19.23 -7.18 -4.98
N LEU A 415 18.99 -6.18 -5.83
CA LEU A 415 18.57 -4.85 -5.41
C LEU A 415 17.05 -4.76 -5.43
N TYR A 416 16.51 -4.08 -4.41
CA TYR A 416 15.10 -3.82 -4.23
C TYR A 416 14.93 -2.38 -3.79
N ASP A 417 13.83 -1.76 -4.17
CA ASP A 417 13.45 -0.47 -3.62
C ASP A 417 12.08 -0.54 -2.95
N VAL A 418 11.86 0.36 -2.01
CA VAL A 418 10.62 0.47 -1.26
C VAL A 418 10.25 1.93 -1.12
N ARG A 419 8.96 2.21 -1.23
CA ARG A 419 8.39 3.54 -1.07
C ARG A 419 7.48 3.54 0.15
N PHE A 420 7.51 4.64 0.88
CA PHE A 420 6.60 4.84 1.99
C PHE A 420 6.36 6.32 2.23
N SER A 421 5.16 6.70 2.64
CA SER A 421 4.97 7.99 3.30
C SER A 421 5.09 7.86 4.81
N VAL A 422 5.53 8.95 5.45
CA VAL A 422 5.60 9.03 6.91
C VAL A 422 4.22 8.86 7.55
N ALA A 423 3.16 9.33 6.87
CA ALA A 423 1.79 9.18 7.33
C ALA A 423 1.29 7.73 7.23
N GLU A 424 1.64 7.03 6.15
CA GLU A 424 1.35 5.61 5.98
C GLU A 424 2.09 4.77 7.01
N LEU A 425 3.32 5.06 7.41
CA LEU A 425 4.02 4.22 8.40
C LEU A 425 3.55 4.35 9.86
N LEU A 426 2.90 5.47 10.20
CA LEU A 426 2.31 5.66 11.53
C LEU A 426 0.95 4.95 11.66
N THR A 427 0.44 4.41 10.56
CA THR A 427 -0.89 3.81 10.46
C THR A 427 -0.81 2.38 9.90
N VAL A 428 -0.11 2.20 8.78
CA VAL A 428 0.10 1.00 7.97
C VAL A 428 1.43 0.29 8.30
N GLY A 429 1.38 -1.01 8.54
CA GLY A 429 2.49 -1.94 8.74
C GLY A 429 2.73 -2.69 7.44
N GLY A 430 3.89 -2.42 6.84
CA GLY A 430 4.38 -3.08 5.62
C GLY A 430 4.37 -2.14 4.41
N VAL A 431 5.43 -2.20 3.61
CA VAL A 431 5.69 -1.32 2.46
C VAL A 431 6.22 -2.16 1.31
N VAL A 432 5.45 -2.34 0.24
CA VAL A 432 5.78 -3.39 -0.74
C VAL A 432 7.12 -3.12 -1.46
N PRO A 433 8.10 -4.03 -1.38
CA PRO A 433 9.36 -3.92 -2.07
C PRO A 433 9.15 -4.24 -3.55
N ARG A 434 9.79 -3.45 -4.40
CA ARG A 434 9.85 -3.68 -5.83
C ARG A 434 11.23 -4.23 -6.18
N LYS A 435 11.26 -5.32 -6.95
CA LYS A 435 12.50 -5.85 -7.51
C LYS A 435 13.10 -4.81 -8.46
N VAL A 436 14.37 -4.47 -8.27
CA VAL A 436 15.16 -3.63 -9.19
C VAL A 436 15.99 -4.52 -10.12
N ILE A 437 16.79 -5.44 -9.57
CA ILE A 437 17.60 -6.39 -10.36
C ILE A 437 18.13 -7.53 -9.48
N HIS A 438 18.20 -8.76 -9.99
CA HIS A 438 18.80 -9.92 -9.32
C HIS A 438 20.19 -10.27 -9.86
N ILE A 439 20.99 -10.93 -9.03
CA ILE A 439 22.12 -11.71 -9.52
C ILE A 439 21.58 -12.82 -10.44
N GLY A 440 22.16 -12.93 -11.63
CA GLY A 440 21.72 -13.83 -12.68
C GLY A 440 20.85 -13.18 -13.76
N ASP A 441 20.29 -11.99 -13.52
CA ASP A 441 19.54 -11.26 -14.55
C ASP A 441 20.49 -10.77 -15.67
N ASN A 442 19.96 -10.63 -16.88
CA ASN A 442 20.65 -9.97 -17.98
C ASN A 442 20.47 -8.44 -17.87
N LEU A 443 21.48 -7.66 -18.24
CA LEU A 443 21.37 -6.21 -18.30
C LEU A 443 21.31 -5.76 -19.76
N THR A 444 20.29 -4.98 -20.12
CA THR A 444 20.12 -4.47 -21.49
C THR A 444 21.38 -3.73 -21.95
N GLY A 445 21.88 -4.07 -23.14
CA GLY A 445 23.10 -3.48 -23.69
C GLY A 445 24.42 -4.11 -23.23
N VAL A 446 24.41 -5.04 -22.25
CA VAL A 446 25.61 -5.75 -21.80
C VAL A 446 25.43 -7.27 -21.94
N PRO A 447 26.20 -7.94 -22.83
CA PRO A 447 26.02 -9.37 -23.07
C PRO A 447 26.50 -10.21 -21.88
N GLY A 448 25.58 -10.84 -21.15
CA GLY A 448 25.93 -11.67 -19.99
C GLY A 448 24.94 -11.52 -18.84
N THR A 449 25.30 -12.06 -17.68
CA THR A 449 24.46 -12.06 -16.47
C THR A 449 25.14 -11.33 -15.32
N VAL A 450 24.35 -10.68 -14.45
CA VAL A 450 24.83 -10.01 -13.23
C VAL A 450 25.41 -11.03 -12.24
N GLN A 451 26.52 -10.68 -11.58
CA GLN A 451 27.27 -11.50 -10.63
C GLN A 451 27.45 -10.85 -9.25
N ASP A 452 27.55 -9.52 -9.18
CA ASP A 452 27.58 -8.77 -7.92
C ASP A 452 27.02 -7.37 -8.13
N LEU A 453 26.52 -6.76 -7.05
CA LEU A 453 25.82 -5.47 -7.04
C LEU A 453 26.29 -4.62 -5.86
N ARG A 454 26.61 -3.34 -6.11
CA ARG A 454 27.16 -2.41 -5.10
C ARG A 454 26.46 -1.05 -5.15
N LEU A 455 26.26 -0.48 -3.97
CA LEU A 455 25.61 0.81 -3.71
C LEU A 455 26.53 1.69 -2.87
N HIS A 456 26.46 3.01 -3.08
CA HIS A 456 27.10 3.99 -2.20
C HIS A 456 26.17 5.17 -1.93
N ASP A 457 25.84 5.96 -2.95
CA ASP A 457 24.96 7.13 -2.85
C ASP A 457 24.00 7.13 -4.04
N SER A 458 23.10 6.16 -3.97
CA SER A 458 22.57 5.48 -5.15
C SER A 458 21.21 5.98 -5.63
N VAL A 459 20.66 7.04 -5.03
CA VAL A 459 19.31 7.53 -5.33
C VAL A 459 19.27 9.05 -5.22
N ASN A 460 18.57 9.73 -6.13
CA ASN A 460 18.33 11.18 -6.08
C ASN A 460 16.84 11.53 -5.87
N ASP A 461 16.54 12.82 -5.69
CA ASP A 461 15.18 13.31 -5.40
C ASP A 461 14.15 13.08 -6.52
N ASN A 462 14.62 12.82 -7.75
CA ASN A 462 13.74 12.42 -8.86
C ASN A 462 13.39 10.93 -8.82
N GLY A 463 13.92 10.17 -7.85
CA GLY A 463 13.76 8.73 -7.74
C GLY A 463 14.64 7.92 -8.69
N GLN A 464 15.54 8.56 -9.44
CA GLN A 464 16.51 7.87 -10.29
C GLN A 464 17.53 7.15 -9.41
N ILE A 465 18.05 6.03 -9.92
CA ILE A 465 19.00 5.20 -9.18
C ILE A 465 20.32 5.04 -9.93
N VAL A 466 21.40 4.79 -9.19
CA VAL A 466 22.69 4.37 -9.76
C VAL A 466 23.31 3.24 -8.96
N PHE A 467 23.89 2.26 -9.63
CA PHE A 467 24.61 1.16 -8.99
C PHE A 467 25.77 0.67 -9.86
N TRP A 468 26.70 -0.03 -9.20
CA TRP A 468 27.74 -0.78 -9.88
C TRP A 468 27.35 -2.26 -9.95
N ALA A 469 27.65 -2.90 -11.09
CA ALA A 469 27.43 -4.32 -11.30
C ALA A 469 28.68 -5.01 -11.87
N SER A 470 28.96 -6.21 -11.38
CA SER A 470 29.86 -7.16 -12.05
C SER A 470 29.05 -8.09 -12.95
N MET A 471 29.54 -8.36 -14.15
CA MET A 471 28.87 -9.15 -15.18
C MET A 471 29.73 -10.36 -15.57
N ALA A 472 29.12 -11.53 -15.71
CA ALA A 472 29.71 -12.69 -16.39
C ALA A 472 29.31 -12.67 -17.87
N LEU A 473 30.27 -12.46 -18.76
CA LEU A 473 30.01 -12.26 -20.19
C LEU A 473 29.69 -13.59 -20.89
N SER A 474 28.75 -13.56 -21.86
CA SER A 474 28.32 -14.76 -22.59
C SER A 474 29.43 -15.44 -23.42
N GLY A 475 30.46 -14.68 -23.82
CA GLY A 475 31.66 -15.19 -24.51
C GLY A 475 32.79 -15.66 -23.58
N GLY A 476 32.57 -15.66 -22.26
CA GLY A 476 33.60 -15.86 -21.25
C GLY A 476 34.29 -14.56 -20.83
N GLY A 477 34.74 -14.50 -19.57
CA GLY A 477 35.31 -13.30 -18.94
C GLY A 477 34.30 -12.53 -18.08
N SER A 478 34.74 -11.39 -17.54
CA SER A 478 33.92 -10.51 -16.71
C SER A 478 33.99 -9.06 -17.16
N ALA A 479 32.94 -8.30 -16.91
CA ALA A 479 32.95 -6.85 -17.04
C ALA A 479 32.42 -6.19 -15.77
N GLU A 480 32.88 -4.98 -15.50
CA GLU A 480 32.30 -4.07 -14.50
C GLU A 480 31.52 -3.00 -15.24
N VAL A 481 30.38 -2.59 -14.67
CA VAL A 481 29.44 -1.66 -15.29
C VAL A 481 28.90 -0.69 -14.24
N ILE A 482 28.85 0.59 -14.56
CA ILE A 482 28.02 1.58 -13.84
C ILE A 482 26.70 1.71 -14.60
N VAL A 483 25.60 1.53 -13.89
CA VAL A 483 24.25 1.52 -14.44
C VAL A 483 23.45 2.61 -13.75
N ALA A 484 22.76 3.43 -14.54
CA ALA A 484 21.72 4.31 -14.04
C ALA A 484 20.36 3.75 -14.44
N GLY A 485 19.38 3.92 -13.56
CA GLY A 485 18.01 3.48 -13.74
C GLY A 485 17.06 4.66 -13.57
N ASP A 486 16.27 4.92 -14.60
CA ASP A 486 15.18 5.88 -14.55
C ASP A 486 13.91 5.13 -14.19
N GLU A 487 13.18 5.61 -13.19
CA GLU A 487 11.90 5.02 -12.86
C GLU A 487 10.88 5.35 -13.94
N ARG A 488 10.12 4.34 -14.38
CA ARG A 488 9.08 4.57 -15.38
C ARG A 488 7.91 5.33 -14.78
N SER A 489 7.33 6.22 -15.59
CA SER A 489 6.23 7.10 -15.20
C SER A 489 4.90 6.34 -15.10
N ASP A 490 4.06 6.82 -14.18
CA ASP A 490 2.64 6.51 -14.05
C ASP A 490 1.96 7.88 -13.88
N ALA A 491 1.57 8.48 -15.01
CA ALA A 491 1.22 9.89 -15.12
C ALA A 491 -0.11 10.20 -14.43
N ASP A 492 -1.07 9.28 -14.48
CA ASP A 492 -2.35 9.47 -13.81
C ASP A 492 -2.40 8.89 -12.40
N GLY A 493 -1.56 7.93 -12.03
CA GLY A 493 -1.47 7.34 -10.71
C GLY A 493 -2.45 6.20 -10.46
N ASP A 494 -2.73 5.35 -11.45
CA ASP A 494 -3.57 4.16 -11.32
C ASP A 494 -2.75 2.86 -11.07
N GLY A 495 -1.42 2.95 -11.03
CA GLY A 495 -0.53 1.81 -10.82
C GLY A 495 -0.19 1.03 -12.10
N LEU A 496 -0.64 1.50 -13.27
CA LEU A 496 -0.13 1.11 -14.57
C LEU A 496 0.95 2.10 -14.97
N ILE A 497 1.96 1.61 -15.67
CA ILE A 497 3.08 2.44 -16.11
C ILE A 497 2.74 2.94 -17.52
N ASP A 498 3.01 4.20 -17.82
CA ASP A 498 2.69 4.88 -19.10
C ASP A 498 3.12 4.03 -20.33
N ASP A 499 4.28 3.36 -20.23
CA ASP A 499 4.80 2.49 -21.28
C ASP A 499 3.94 1.24 -21.48
N TRP A 500 3.41 0.65 -20.41
CA TRP A 500 2.51 -0.51 -20.51
C TRP A 500 1.20 -0.11 -21.19
N GLU A 501 0.69 1.07 -20.87
CA GLU A 501 -0.57 1.58 -21.41
C GLU A 501 -0.43 1.96 -22.89
N THR A 502 0.73 2.50 -23.30
CA THR A 502 0.97 2.94 -24.68
C THR A 502 1.56 1.86 -25.59
N ALA A 503 2.37 0.94 -25.06
CA ALA A 503 3.10 -0.06 -25.85
C ALA A 503 2.77 -1.51 -25.47
N GLY A 504 2.16 -1.75 -24.31
CA GLY A 504 1.95 -3.09 -23.75
C GLY A 504 3.13 -3.58 -22.91
N ILE A 505 2.98 -4.77 -22.34
CA ILE A 505 4.00 -5.44 -21.53
C ILE A 505 4.70 -6.51 -22.37
N ASP A 506 5.99 -6.28 -22.61
CA ASP A 506 6.97 -7.32 -22.97
C ASP A 506 7.68 -7.72 -21.66
N TYR A 507 7.15 -8.74 -21.01
CA TYR A 507 7.53 -9.15 -19.66
C TYR A 507 8.89 -9.86 -19.66
N ASN A 508 9.22 -10.59 -20.74
CA ASN A 508 10.46 -11.35 -20.85
C ASN A 508 11.55 -10.65 -21.68
N GLY A 509 11.25 -9.50 -22.27
CA GLY A 509 12.18 -8.69 -23.05
C GLY A 509 12.58 -9.33 -24.38
N ASP A 510 11.75 -10.22 -24.94
CA ASP A 510 12.06 -10.93 -26.19
C ASP A 510 11.57 -10.19 -27.45
N GLY A 511 10.91 -9.05 -27.28
CA GLY A 511 10.34 -8.23 -28.33
C GLY A 511 8.94 -8.65 -28.79
N GLN A 512 8.32 -9.66 -28.16
CA GLN A 512 6.90 -9.97 -28.28
C GLN A 512 6.14 -9.49 -27.05
N LEU A 513 4.94 -8.94 -27.24
CA LEU A 513 4.12 -8.49 -26.13
C LEU A 513 3.37 -9.68 -25.50
N GLU A 514 3.48 -9.84 -24.18
CA GLU A 514 2.64 -10.73 -23.39
C GLU A 514 1.23 -10.17 -23.20
N VAL A 515 1.11 -8.87 -22.92
CA VAL A 515 -0.17 -8.19 -22.72
C VAL A 515 -0.17 -6.85 -23.45
N ASN A 516 -1.14 -6.64 -24.33
CA ASN A 516 -1.25 -5.38 -25.07
C ASN A 516 -2.39 -4.51 -24.49
N LEU A 517 -2.06 -3.60 -23.57
CA LEU A 517 -3.04 -2.69 -22.95
C LEU A 517 -3.47 -1.57 -23.88
N ALA A 518 -2.56 -1.06 -24.71
CA ALA A 518 -2.89 -0.06 -25.73
C ALA A 518 -4.01 -0.53 -26.67
N ALA A 519 -3.95 -1.80 -27.10
CA ALA A 519 -4.99 -2.41 -27.93
C ALA A 519 -6.33 -2.61 -27.19
N ARG A 520 -6.31 -2.60 -25.84
CA ARG A 520 -7.50 -2.63 -24.99
C ARG A 520 -8.03 -1.23 -24.67
N GLY A 521 -7.28 -0.18 -25.03
CA GLY A 521 -7.68 1.21 -24.89
C GLY A 521 -7.24 1.87 -23.58
N ALA A 522 -6.15 1.39 -22.99
CA ALA A 522 -5.48 2.09 -21.88
C ALA A 522 -4.99 3.48 -22.31
N ASP A 523 -4.95 4.42 -21.38
CA ASP A 523 -4.60 5.83 -21.58
C ASP A 523 -3.83 6.37 -20.36
N PRO A 524 -2.52 6.68 -20.50
CA PRO A 524 -1.70 7.20 -19.39
C PRO A 524 -2.20 8.48 -18.73
N TYR A 525 -3.15 9.16 -19.36
CA TYR A 525 -3.75 10.39 -18.83
C TYR A 525 -5.19 10.19 -18.37
N ARG A 526 -5.63 8.94 -18.21
CA ARG A 526 -6.91 8.59 -17.66
C ARG A 526 -6.90 7.21 -17.04
N LYS A 527 -7.08 7.18 -15.72
CA LYS A 527 -7.03 5.97 -14.90
C LYS A 527 -7.74 4.79 -15.54
N ASP A 528 -7.08 3.66 -15.59
CA ASP A 528 -7.55 2.40 -16.10
C ASP A 528 -7.60 1.33 -14.99
N LEU A 529 -8.65 0.51 -15.03
CA LEU A 529 -8.76 -0.69 -14.18
C LEU A 529 -9.10 -1.88 -15.04
N PHE A 530 -8.35 -2.98 -14.89
CA PHE A 530 -8.57 -4.20 -15.65
C PHE A 530 -9.14 -5.30 -14.76
N VAL A 531 -10.24 -5.90 -15.20
CA VAL A 531 -10.87 -7.04 -14.53
C VAL A 531 -11.15 -8.13 -15.55
N GLU A 532 -10.69 -9.34 -15.27
CA GLU A 532 -11.10 -10.53 -15.99
C GLU A 532 -12.25 -11.20 -15.24
N VAL A 533 -13.31 -11.56 -15.99
CA VAL A 533 -14.54 -12.09 -15.43
C VAL A 533 -14.88 -13.43 -16.07
N ASP A 534 -14.90 -14.45 -15.22
CA ASP A 534 -15.38 -15.78 -15.56
C ASP A 534 -16.71 -16.08 -14.89
N ALA A 535 -17.43 -17.05 -15.44
CA ALA A 535 -18.70 -17.47 -14.89
C ALA A 535 -19.00 -18.96 -15.07
N MET A 536 -19.63 -19.52 -14.04
CA MET A 536 -20.32 -20.79 -14.16
C MET A 536 -21.49 -20.67 -15.14
N ARG A 537 -21.79 -21.78 -15.82
CA ARG A 537 -22.83 -21.83 -16.85
C ARG A 537 -24.16 -21.30 -16.34
N GLY A 538 -24.63 -20.21 -16.96
CA GLY A 538 -25.90 -19.58 -16.62
C GLY A 538 -25.87 -18.70 -15.37
N ARG A 539 -24.69 -18.44 -14.80
CA ARG A 539 -24.47 -17.56 -13.62
C ARG A 539 -23.84 -16.22 -13.95
N GLY A 540 -23.29 -16.08 -15.16
CA GLY A 540 -22.59 -14.86 -15.59
C GLY A 540 -23.49 -13.62 -15.64
N PRO A 541 -22.89 -12.44 -15.91
CA PRO A 541 -23.62 -11.19 -16.05
C PRO A 541 -24.84 -11.32 -16.97
N LEU A 542 -26.00 -10.88 -16.48
CA LEU A 542 -27.22 -10.83 -17.27
C LEU A 542 -27.11 -9.79 -18.39
N PRO A 543 -28.00 -9.80 -19.40
CA PRO A 543 -28.02 -8.74 -20.42
C PRO A 543 -28.17 -7.34 -19.82
N ALA A 544 -27.60 -6.34 -20.50
CA ALA A 544 -27.68 -4.94 -20.08
C ALA A 544 -29.13 -4.48 -19.86
N PHE A 545 -29.39 -3.83 -18.72
CA PHE A 545 -30.71 -3.25 -18.41
C PHE A 545 -30.89 -1.84 -19.00
N THR A 546 -29.79 -1.15 -19.29
CA THR A 546 -29.71 0.13 -20.02
C THR A 546 -28.44 0.12 -20.86
N VAL A 547 -28.43 0.77 -22.02
CA VAL A 547 -27.21 0.97 -22.82
C VAL A 547 -26.67 2.38 -22.55
N PRO A 548 -25.51 2.52 -21.91
CA PRO A 548 -24.91 3.83 -21.64
C PRO A 548 -24.61 4.61 -22.92
N THR A 549 -24.69 5.94 -22.84
CA THR A 549 -24.40 6.83 -23.97
C THR A 549 -23.17 7.70 -23.70
N GLY A 550 -22.38 7.97 -24.72
CA GLY A 550 -21.15 8.78 -24.59
C GLY A 550 -19.96 8.03 -23.96
N ILE A 551 -20.07 6.70 -23.83
CA ILE A 551 -18.98 5.82 -23.38
C ILE A 551 -18.38 5.13 -24.63
N PRO A 552 -17.04 4.99 -24.73
CA PRO A 552 -16.39 4.23 -25.77
C PRO A 552 -16.95 2.80 -25.87
N ALA A 553 -17.34 2.38 -27.07
CA ALA A 553 -17.90 1.05 -27.29
C ALA A 553 -16.92 -0.08 -26.97
N SER A 554 -15.61 0.19 -26.93
CA SER A 554 -14.57 -0.76 -26.52
C SER A 554 -14.63 -1.14 -25.04
N LEU A 555 -15.24 -0.31 -24.18
CA LEU A 555 -15.41 -0.59 -22.76
C LEU A 555 -16.72 -1.33 -22.45
N LEU A 556 -17.70 -1.27 -23.36
CA LEU A 556 -19.01 -1.87 -23.15
C LEU A 556 -18.97 -3.37 -23.44
N THR A 557 -19.57 -4.15 -22.54
CA THR A 557 -19.63 -5.62 -22.57
C THR A 557 -20.94 -6.13 -23.17
N GLY A 558 -21.99 -5.30 -23.25
CA GLY A 558 -23.35 -5.70 -23.61
C GLY A 558 -24.08 -6.44 -22.49
N THR A 559 -23.55 -6.41 -21.27
CA THR A 559 -24.09 -7.07 -20.09
C THR A 559 -24.54 -6.04 -19.05
N ALA A 560 -25.11 -6.51 -17.94
CA ALA A 560 -25.49 -5.69 -16.80
C ALA A 560 -24.32 -4.89 -16.22
N LEU A 561 -23.08 -5.33 -16.46
CA LEU A 561 -21.87 -4.62 -16.02
C LEU A 561 -21.60 -3.33 -16.79
N ASP A 562 -22.31 -3.05 -17.89
CA ASP A 562 -22.21 -1.77 -18.61
C ASP A 562 -22.62 -0.59 -17.71
N GLY A 563 -23.52 -0.82 -16.73
CA GLY A 563 -23.83 0.18 -15.72
C GLY A 563 -22.68 0.46 -14.76
N VAL A 564 -21.86 -0.54 -14.44
CA VAL A 564 -20.65 -0.39 -13.62
C VAL A 564 -19.59 0.37 -14.40
N VAL A 565 -19.39 0.02 -15.67
CA VAL A 565 -18.52 0.77 -16.59
C VAL A 565 -18.95 2.23 -16.66
N GLU A 566 -20.25 2.52 -16.71
CA GLU A 566 -20.75 3.90 -16.68
C GLU A 566 -20.44 4.64 -15.37
N ALA A 567 -20.61 3.99 -14.22
CA ALA A 567 -20.29 4.59 -12.92
C ALA A 567 -18.81 5.00 -12.84
N PHE A 568 -17.89 4.08 -13.18
CA PHE A 568 -16.45 4.36 -13.20
C PHE A 568 -16.08 5.44 -14.23
N TYR A 569 -16.63 5.34 -15.44
CA TYR A 569 -16.34 6.31 -16.51
C TYR A 569 -16.74 7.74 -16.15
N ARG A 570 -17.80 7.90 -15.35
CA ARG A 570 -18.31 9.20 -14.90
C ARG A 570 -17.85 9.60 -13.50
N ALA A 571 -17.04 8.77 -12.84
CA ALA A 571 -16.61 9.02 -11.47
C ALA A 571 -15.95 10.40 -11.34
N PRO A 572 -16.15 11.12 -10.22
CA PRO A 572 -15.57 12.43 -9.96
C PRO A 572 -14.08 12.35 -9.58
N VAL A 573 -13.32 11.54 -10.32
CA VAL A 573 -11.89 11.34 -10.15
C VAL A 573 -11.15 12.19 -11.17
N ALA A 574 -10.20 13.00 -10.69
CA ALA A 574 -9.41 13.87 -11.52
C ALA A 574 -8.26 13.11 -12.18
N ASN A 575 -7.97 13.43 -13.43
CA ASN A 575 -6.82 12.94 -14.16
C ASN A 575 -5.85 14.09 -14.49
N PRO A 576 -4.57 13.78 -14.77
CA PRO A 576 -3.62 14.75 -15.28
C PRO A 576 -4.08 15.33 -16.64
N THR A 577 -3.53 16.49 -16.99
CA THR A 577 -3.76 17.08 -18.31
C THR A 577 -2.77 16.49 -19.32
N PRO A 578 -3.23 15.89 -20.43
CA PRO A 578 -2.32 15.38 -21.46
C PRO A 578 -1.48 16.51 -22.10
N PRO A 579 -0.26 16.22 -22.59
CA PRO A 579 0.54 17.19 -23.35
C PRO A 579 -0.21 17.66 -24.62
N GLY A 580 -0.63 18.92 -24.63
CA GLY A 580 -1.34 19.51 -25.78
C GLY A 580 -2.49 20.44 -25.38
N PRO A 581 -3.37 20.81 -26.34
CA PRO A 581 -4.49 21.73 -26.10
C PRO A 581 -5.73 21.06 -25.49
N THR A 582 -5.61 19.83 -24.97
CA THR A 582 -6.72 19.06 -24.37
C THR A 582 -6.86 19.36 -22.89
N SER A 583 -8.09 19.40 -22.38
CA SER A 583 -8.36 19.48 -20.94
C SER A 583 -8.19 18.11 -20.27
N ALA A 584 -7.86 18.11 -18.98
CA ALA A 584 -7.89 16.90 -18.15
C ALA A 584 -9.24 16.17 -18.25
N ALA A 585 -9.19 14.85 -18.40
CA ALA A 585 -10.37 14.00 -18.34
C ALA A 585 -10.80 13.78 -16.87
N GLN A 586 -12.03 13.28 -16.68
CA GLN A 586 -12.51 12.78 -15.39
C GLN A 586 -12.94 11.32 -15.51
N GLY A 587 -12.95 10.63 -14.39
CA GLY A 587 -13.38 9.24 -14.25
C GLY A 587 -12.30 8.24 -14.64
N ILE A 588 -12.70 6.98 -14.66
CA ILE A 588 -11.85 5.79 -14.77
C ILE A 588 -12.37 4.93 -15.92
N ASN A 589 -11.49 4.46 -16.80
CA ASN A 589 -11.80 3.44 -17.78
C ASN A 589 -11.79 2.06 -17.10
N LEU A 590 -12.97 1.46 -16.91
CA LEU A 590 -13.08 0.09 -16.41
C LEU A 590 -13.08 -0.89 -17.59
N HIS A 591 -11.99 -1.63 -17.76
CA HIS A 591 -11.78 -2.64 -18.80
C HIS A 591 -12.20 -4.02 -18.30
N LEU A 592 -13.37 -4.49 -18.76
CA LEU A 592 -13.89 -5.80 -18.39
C LEU A 592 -13.64 -6.83 -19.50
N ALA A 593 -12.83 -7.84 -19.22
CA ALA A 593 -12.64 -9.00 -20.08
C ALA A 593 -13.60 -10.12 -19.65
N ILE A 594 -14.78 -10.19 -20.29
CA ILE A 594 -15.71 -11.31 -20.11
C ILE A 594 -15.18 -12.51 -20.90
N ASP A 595 -14.65 -13.52 -20.22
CA ASP A 595 -13.94 -14.63 -20.86
C ASP A 595 -14.78 -15.93 -20.89
N GLU A 596 -14.70 -16.79 -19.87
CA GLU A 596 -15.38 -18.10 -19.89
C GLU A 596 -16.72 -18.08 -19.14
N LEU A 597 -17.84 -18.13 -19.86
CA LEU A 597 -19.20 -18.11 -19.27
C LEU A 597 -19.87 -19.49 -19.11
N THR A 598 -19.12 -20.57 -19.34
CA THR A 598 -19.67 -21.94 -19.37
C THR A 598 -18.95 -22.91 -18.45
N LEU A 599 -18.28 -22.38 -17.41
CA LEU A 599 -17.62 -23.18 -16.39
C LEU A 599 -18.62 -24.10 -15.68
N GLN A 600 -18.12 -25.18 -15.07
CA GLN A 600 -18.96 -26.16 -14.40
C GLN A 600 -19.78 -25.51 -13.27
N ASP A 601 -21.11 -25.55 -13.40
CA ASP A 601 -22.04 -25.06 -12.37
C ASP A 601 -22.12 -26.06 -11.21
N ALA A 602 -21.56 -25.69 -10.06
CA ALA A 602 -21.66 -26.45 -8.83
C ALA A 602 -21.51 -25.52 -7.62
N PRO A 603 -22.29 -25.74 -6.53
CA PRO A 603 -22.04 -25.05 -5.27
C PRO A 603 -20.66 -25.46 -4.71
N TRP A 604 -19.97 -24.50 -4.11
CA TRP A 604 -18.71 -24.69 -3.40
C TRP A 604 -18.93 -25.02 -1.92
N GLY A 605 -17.87 -25.52 -1.29
CA GLY A 605 -17.85 -25.85 0.13
C GLY A 605 -17.92 -24.64 1.07
N SER A 606 -17.59 -24.89 2.33
CA SER A 606 -17.47 -23.83 3.34
C SER A 606 -16.21 -23.00 3.12
N ILE A 607 -16.31 -21.72 3.45
CA ILE A 607 -15.14 -20.88 3.76
C ILE A 607 -14.21 -21.65 4.72
N ASP A 608 -12.94 -21.75 4.38
CA ASP A 608 -11.95 -22.45 5.20
C ASP A 608 -11.23 -21.49 6.18
N VAL A 609 -10.13 -21.95 6.79
CA VAL A 609 -9.37 -21.16 7.78
C VAL A 609 -8.69 -19.92 7.21
N THR A 610 -8.63 -19.77 5.89
CA THR A 610 -8.11 -18.59 5.20
C THR A 610 -9.22 -17.61 4.83
N GLY A 611 -10.46 -17.83 5.29
CA GLY A 611 -11.57 -16.93 4.98
C GLY A 611 -12.13 -17.09 3.56
N TRP A 612 -11.67 -18.09 2.78
CA TRP A 612 -12.05 -18.27 1.37
C TRP A 612 -12.54 -19.68 1.01
N PRO A 613 -13.35 -19.83 -0.07
CA PRO A 613 -13.66 -21.15 -0.64
C PRO A 613 -12.45 -21.70 -1.40
N ALA A 614 -11.90 -22.85 -0.98
CA ALA A 614 -10.73 -23.47 -1.60
C ALA A 614 -10.91 -23.84 -3.09
N GLU A 615 -12.16 -23.98 -3.54
CA GLU A 615 -12.50 -24.21 -4.94
C GLU A 615 -12.21 -23.00 -5.84
N PHE A 616 -12.21 -21.77 -5.29
CA PHE A 616 -11.88 -20.56 -6.04
C PHE A 616 -10.45 -20.62 -6.58
N ASP A 617 -9.46 -20.92 -5.72
CA ASP A 617 -8.06 -21.05 -6.14
C ASP A 617 -7.85 -22.13 -7.19
N THR A 618 -8.59 -23.24 -7.05
CA THR A 618 -8.55 -24.33 -8.02
C THR A 618 -9.09 -23.87 -9.38
N LEU A 619 -10.13 -23.04 -9.37
CA LEU A 619 -10.72 -22.46 -10.57
C LEU A 619 -9.78 -21.41 -11.19
N LYS A 620 -9.31 -20.41 -10.43
CA LYS A 620 -8.38 -19.38 -10.89
C LYS A 620 -7.12 -19.98 -11.50
N ALA A 621 -6.51 -20.96 -10.83
CA ALA A 621 -5.31 -21.63 -11.35
C ALA A 621 -5.53 -22.37 -12.69
N ALA A 622 -6.77 -22.79 -12.96
CA ALA A 622 -7.12 -23.48 -14.19
C ALA A 622 -7.63 -22.54 -15.29
N HIS A 623 -8.24 -21.41 -14.94
CA HIS A 623 -9.06 -20.60 -15.84
C HIS A 623 -8.61 -19.14 -16.01
N PHE A 624 -7.79 -18.58 -15.12
CA PHE A 624 -7.23 -17.25 -15.33
C PHE A 624 -6.41 -17.21 -16.63
N GLY A 625 -6.74 -16.26 -17.51
CA GLY A 625 -6.29 -16.14 -18.89
C GLY A 625 -7.18 -16.89 -19.88
N THR A 626 -7.32 -16.31 -21.09
CA THR A 626 -8.15 -16.91 -22.13
C THR A 626 -7.65 -18.30 -22.52
N PRO A 627 -8.52 -19.20 -23.03
CA PRO A 627 -8.10 -20.51 -23.51
C PRO A 627 -6.95 -20.46 -24.53
N ALA A 628 -6.90 -19.41 -25.35
CA ALA A 628 -5.82 -19.18 -26.31
C ALA A 628 -4.50 -18.84 -25.60
N GLU A 629 -4.53 -17.90 -24.64
CA GLU A 629 -3.37 -17.51 -23.82
C GLU A 629 -2.80 -18.72 -23.05
N ARG A 630 -3.66 -19.49 -22.38
CA ARG A 630 -3.26 -20.70 -21.63
C ARG A 630 -2.65 -21.80 -22.50
N SER A 631 -3.03 -21.86 -23.78
CA SER A 631 -2.48 -22.84 -24.74
C SER A 631 -1.15 -22.41 -25.37
N ALA A 632 -0.75 -21.14 -25.19
CA ALA A 632 0.46 -20.59 -25.79
C ALA A 632 1.74 -21.11 -25.13
N ALA A 633 2.82 -21.24 -25.90
CA ALA A 633 4.09 -21.73 -25.39
C ALA A 633 4.73 -20.80 -24.33
N ASN A 634 4.44 -19.49 -24.40
CA ASN A 634 4.89 -18.47 -23.45
C ASN A 634 3.87 -18.20 -22.34
N TRP A 635 2.88 -19.08 -22.10
CA TRP A 635 1.83 -18.87 -21.09
C TRP A 635 2.35 -18.45 -19.72
N ALA A 636 3.48 -19.01 -19.27
CA ALA A 636 4.07 -18.63 -17.98
C ALA A 636 4.38 -17.12 -17.88
N HIS A 637 4.86 -16.50 -18.96
CA HIS A 637 5.13 -15.06 -19.01
C HIS A 637 3.84 -14.25 -19.17
N VAL A 638 2.91 -14.73 -20.02
CA VAL A 638 1.60 -14.07 -20.21
C VAL A 638 0.85 -14.00 -18.88
N ARG A 639 0.80 -15.10 -18.14
CA ARG A 639 0.17 -15.15 -16.82
C ARG A 639 0.84 -14.19 -15.84
N ALA A 640 2.18 -14.18 -15.78
CA ALA A 640 2.92 -13.29 -14.89
C ALA A 640 2.65 -11.82 -15.23
N ALA A 641 2.61 -11.45 -16.52
CA ALA A 641 2.23 -10.12 -16.98
C ALA A 641 0.78 -9.78 -16.61
N LYS A 642 -0.17 -10.72 -16.74
CA LYS A 642 -1.57 -10.49 -16.36
C LYS A 642 -1.75 -10.29 -14.84
N SER A 643 -1.04 -11.05 -14.01
CA SER A 643 -1.07 -10.88 -12.54
C SER A 643 -0.59 -9.49 -12.08
N LEU A 644 0.13 -8.75 -12.93
CA LEU A 644 0.52 -7.37 -12.63
C LEU A 644 -0.62 -6.35 -12.78
N ILE A 645 -1.69 -6.69 -13.49
CA ILE A 645 -2.68 -5.73 -14.00
C ILE A 645 -4.12 -6.11 -13.64
N PHE A 646 -4.47 -7.39 -13.84
CA PHE A 646 -5.84 -7.84 -13.80
C PHE A 646 -6.25 -8.21 -12.38
N ARG A 647 -7.42 -7.69 -11.99
CA ARG A 647 -8.25 -8.31 -10.96
C ARG A 647 -9.05 -9.47 -11.57
N TYR A 648 -9.38 -10.48 -10.77
CA TYR A 648 -10.10 -11.66 -11.22
C TYR A 648 -11.41 -11.83 -10.45
N GLY A 649 -12.52 -11.76 -11.18
CA GLY A 649 -13.87 -11.89 -10.66
C GLY A 649 -14.55 -13.16 -11.16
N VAL A 650 -15.19 -13.93 -10.28
CA VAL A 650 -15.93 -15.13 -10.68
C VAL A 650 -17.41 -15.03 -10.32
N PHE A 651 -18.28 -15.12 -11.32
CA PHE A 651 -19.71 -15.38 -11.12
C PHE A 651 -19.93 -16.88 -10.87
N ALA A 652 -19.91 -17.27 -9.60
CA ALA A 652 -20.06 -18.64 -9.15
C ALA A 652 -21.52 -18.96 -8.75
N HIS A 653 -21.78 -20.22 -8.43
CA HIS A 653 -23.10 -20.67 -8.00
C HIS A 653 -23.43 -20.15 -6.59
N SER A 654 -22.78 -20.71 -5.58
CA SER A 654 -22.85 -20.32 -4.17
C SER A 654 -21.72 -20.99 -3.39
N PHE A 655 -21.44 -20.51 -2.18
CA PHE A 655 -20.58 -21.17 -1.19
C PHE A 655 -21.28 -21.16 0.17
N LEU A 656 -20.78 -21.97 1.12
CA LEU A 656 -21.32 -22.01 2.48
C LEU A 656 -20.59 -21.01 3.38
N ALA A 657 -21.34 -20.11 4.02
CA ALA A 657 -20.85 -19.20 5.06
C ALA A 657 -21.60 -19.44 6.37
N THR A 658 -20.99 -19.13 7.51
CA THR A 658 -21.65 -19.24 8.83
C THR A 658 -21.85 -17.85 9.41
N ILE A 659 -23.01 -17.22 9.22
CA ILE A 659 -23.26 -15.84 9.64
C ILE A 659 -24.10 -15.86 10.93
N ASN A 660 -23.67 -15.13 11.96
CA ASN A 660 -24.31 -15.12 13.29
C ASN A 660 -24.56 -16.54 13.87
N GLY A 661 -23.66 -17.49 13.59
CA GLY A 661 -23.77 -18.89 14.01
C GLY A 661 -24.73 -19.75 13.17
N ALA A 662 -25.33 -19.20 12.10
CA ALA A 662 -26.19 -19.91 11.17
C ALA A 662 -25.48 -20.17 9.83
N VAL A 663 -25.49 -21.42 9.36
CA VAL A 663 -24.94 -21.77 8.04
C VAL A 663 -25.92 -21.35 6.96
N THR A 664 -25.46 -20.55 5.99
CA THR A 664 -26.23 -20.11 4.83
C THR A 664 -25.45 -20.31 3.53
N ASN A 665 -26.18 -20.48 2.44
CA ASN A 665 -25.66 -20.53 1.06
C ASN A 665 -26.20 -19.38 0.18
N GLY A 666 -26.85 -18.39 0.81
CA GLY A 666 -27.50 -17.26 0.15
C GLY A 666 -26.65 -15.99 0.13
N VAL A 667 -25.33 -16.10 0.21
CA VAL A 667 -24.41 -14.95 0.23
C VAL A 667 -24.33 -14.31 -1.16
N SER A 668 -24.31 -12.98 -1.26
CA SER A 668 -24.24 -12.26 -2.55
C SER A 668 -22.86 -12.31 -3.21
N GLY A 669 -21.79 -12.25 -2.41
CA GLY A 669 -20.41 -12.27 -2.87
C GLY A 669 -19.41 -12.25 -1.72
N ILE A 670 -18.12 -12.26 -2.07
CA ILE A 670 -17.00 -12.01 -1.15
C ILE A 670 -15.79 -11.54 -1.97
N ALA A 671 -14.95 -10.70 -1.37
CA ALA A 671 -13.79 -10.12 -2.02
C ALA A 671 -12.59 -10.03 -1.08
N GLU A 672 -11.41 -9.91 -1.68
CA GLU A 672 -10.19 -9.60 -0.94
C GLU A 672 -10.24 -8.13 -0.51
N LEU A 673 -10.03 -7.90 0.78
CA LEU A 673 -10.06 -6.57 1.37
C LEU A 673 -8.68 -6.11 1.87
N GLY A 674 -7.77 -7.06 2.16
CA GLY A 674 -6.47 -6.80 2.77
C GLY A 674 -6.62 -6.02 4.09
N ASP A 675 -7.03 -6.68 5.17
CA ASP A 675 -7.29 -6.03 6.45
C ASP A 675 -5.98 -5.66 7.16
N HIS A 676 -5.81 -4.35 7.39
CA HIS A 676 -4.70 -3.81 8.16
C HIS A 676 -5.24 -2.96 9.34
N PRO A 677 -4.57 -2.90 10.50
CA PRO A 677 -4.87 -2.02 11.64
C PRO A 677 -5.18 -0.54 11.34
N SER A 678 -4.93 -0.06 10.11
CA SER A 678 -5.21 1.31 9.64
C SER A 678 -6.31 1.41 8.58
N GLY A 679 -7.00 0.32 8.28
CA GLY A 679 -8.05 0.25 7.26
C GLY A 679 -7.70 -0.73 6.14
N ALA A 680 -8.72 -1.06 5.34
CA ALA A 680 -8.63 -1.94 4.19
C ALA A 680 -7.61 -1.46 3.14
N THR A 681 -6.85 -2.40 2.59
CA THR A 681 -5.76 -2.13 1.64
C THR A 681 -6.08 -2.58 0.20
N GLY A 682 -7.15 -3.35 0.02
CA GLY A 682 -7.60 -3.88 -1.26
C GLY A 682 -6.95 -5.22 -1.63
N GLY A 683 -7.25 -5.72 -2.82
CA GLY A 683 -6.81 -7.02 -3.32
C GLY A 683 -7.02 -7.16 -4.83
N ASN A 684 -6.87 -8.37 -5.38
CA ASN A 684 -7.11 -8.65 -6.79
C ASN A 684 -8.22 -9.68 -7.06
N ASP A 685 -8.71 -10.40 -6.05
CA ASP A 685 -9.70 -11.46 -6.24
C ASP A 685 -11.07 -11.14 -5.63
N PHE A 686 -12.15 -11.56 -6.31
CA PHE A 686 -13.51 -11.51 -5.78
C PHE A 686 -14.49 -12.48 -6.44
N ILE A 687 -15.61 -12.73 -5.76
CA ILE A 687 -16.62 -13.72 -6.12
C ILE A 687 -18.01 -13.09 -6.04
N VAL A 688 -18.86 -13.35 -7.03
CA VAL A 688 -20.29 -13.03 -7.04
C VAL A 688 -21.11 -14.33 -7.07
N THR A 689 -22.05 -14.51 -6.13
CA THR A 689 -22.83 -15.76 -5.93
C THR A 689 -24.34 -15.55 -5.79
N LEU A 690 -24.97 -15.02 -6.83
CA LEU A 690 -26.41 -14.74 -6.82
C LEU A 690 -27.30 -15.93 -7.20
N ALA A 691 -26.77 -17.16 -7.40
CA ALA A 691 -27.61 -18.28 -7.85
C ALA A 691 -28.72 -18.64 -6.86
N GLY A 692 -28.44 -18.56 -5.55
CA GLY A 692 -29.41 -18.81 -4.48
C GLY A 692 -30.52 -17.76 -4.39
N TRP A 693 -30.35 -16.60 -5.02
CA TRP A 693 -31.28 -15.47 -4.95
C TRP A 693 -32.48 -15.61 -5.88
N GLY A 694 -32.45 -16.57 -6.82
CA GLY A 694 -33.57 -16.87 -7.70
C GLY A 694 -34.03 -15.65 -8.50
N ALA A 695 -35.31 -15.27 -8.37
CA ALA A 695 -35.86 -14.09 -9.06
C ALA A 695 -35.24 -12.75 -8.63
N ASN A 696 -34.59 -12.71 -7.46
CA ASN A 696 -33.92 -11.51 -6.95
C ASN A 696 -32.54 -11.30 -7.57
N ALA A 697 -32.00 -12.29 -8.30
CA ALA A 697 -30.78 -12.15 -9.10
C ALA A 697 -31.05 -11.34 -10.39
N THR A 698 -31.51 -10.10 -10.24
CA THR A 698 -31.81 -9.21 -11.36
C THR A 698 -30.52 -8.67 -12.00
N ALA A 699 -30.62 -8.10 -13.21
CA ALA A 699 -29.47 -7.46 -13.85
C ALA A 699 -28.88 -6.34 -12.97
N ARG A 700 -29.73 -5.57 -12.26
CA ARG A 700 -29.27 -4.54 -11.33
C ARG A 700 -28.59 -5.14 -10.09
N ALA A 701 -29.05 -6.30 -9.60
CA ALA A 701 -28.38 -7.02 -8.52
C ALA A 701 -27.00 -7.56 -8.94
N HIS A 702 -26.86 -8.06 -10.17
CA HIS A 702 -25.55 -8.45 -10.73
C HIS A 702 -24.58 -7.26 -10.77
N ALA A 703 -25.04 -6.12 -11.29
CA ALA A 703 -24.21 -4.91 -11.41
C ALA A 703 -23.81 -4.34 -10.05
N GLY A 704 -24.77 -4.21 -9.12
CA GLY A 704 -24.56 -3.68 -7.78
C GLY A 704 -23.65 -4.57 -6.93
N THR A 705 -23.87 -5.89 -6.96
CA THR A 705 -23.00 -6.85 -6.25
C THR A 705 -21.60 -6.85 -6.85
N PHE A 706 -21.45 -6.90 -8.17
CA PHE A 706 -20.13 -6.83 -8.79
C PHE A 706 -19.37 -5.56 -8.41
N MET A 707 -20.03 -4.40 -8.44
CA MET A 707 -19.41 -3.12 -8.06
C MET A 707 -19.07 -3.07 -6.56
N HIS A 708 -19.88 -3.68 -5.70
CA HIS A 708 -19.61 -3.81 -4.28
C HIS A 708 -18.34 -4.64 -4.02
N GLU A 709 -18.28 -5.85 -4.60
CA GLU A 709 -17.12 -6.74 -4.41
C GLU A 709 -15.85 -6.15 -5.05
N LEU A 710 -15.96 -5.51 -6.21
CA LEU A 710 -14.86 -4.75 -6.81
C LEU A 710 -14.40 -3.61 -5.87
N GLY A 711 -15.33 -2.96 -5.17
CA GLY A 711 -15.02 -1.90 -4.20
C GLY A 711 -14.14 -2.38 -3.05
N HIS A 712 -14.35 -3.58 -2.55
CA HIS A 712 -13.46 -4.21 -1.56
C HIS A 712 -12.04 -4.41 -2.10
N THR A 713 -11.90 -4.89 -3.34
CA THR A 713 -10.57 -5.01 -3.98
C THR A 713 -9.87 -3.66 -4.23
N LEU A 714 -10.62 -2.57 -4.09
CA LEU A 714 -10.17 -1.18 -4.17
C LEU A 714 -10.01 -0.52 -2.78
N GLY A 715 -10.11 -1.30 -1.70
CA GLY A 715 -9.88 -0.84 -0.33
C GLY A 715 -11.08 -0.17 0.34
N LEU A 716 -12.29 -0.27 -0.23
CA LEU A 716 -13.51 0.24 0.40
C LEU A 716 -14.12 -0.81 1.33
N GLN A 717 -14.64 -0.36 2.47
CA GLN A 717 -15.42 -1.18 3.42
C GLN A 717 -16.90 -0.80 3.36
N HIS A 718 -17.75 -1.52 4.09
CA HIS A 718 -19.20 -1.30 4.06
C HIS A 718 -19.68 0.09 4.53
N GLY A 719 -18.87 0.78 5.33
CA GLY A 719 -19.07 2.19 5.71
C GLY A 719 -18.17 3.16 4.95
N GLY A 720 -17.46 2.72 3.91
CA GLY A 720 -16.42 3.46 3.20
C GLY A 720 -15.05 3.19 3.79
N ASP A 721 -14.79 3.70 4.99
CA ASP A 721 -13.54 3.57 5.75
C ASP A 721 -13.62 2.62 6.95
N GLU A 722 -14.79 2.02 7.18
CA GLU A 722 -15.06 1.22 8.37
C GLU A 722 -15.94 -0.01 8.09
N SER A 723 -15.64 -1.12 8.76
CA SER A 723 -16.33 -2.40 8.60
C SER A 723 -17.53 -2.59 9.52
N GLU A 724 -17.65 -1.84 10.62
CA GLU A 724 -18.68 -2.04 11.67
C GLU A 724 -20.02 -1.31 11.41
N ASN A 725 -20.12 -0.52 10.33
CA ASN A 725 -21.17 0.49 10.12
C ASN A 725 -21.86 0.31 8.75
N GLN A 726 -22.43 -0.88 8.49
CA GLN A 726 -22.91 -1.27 7.15
C GLN A 726 -24.21 -0.56 6.69
N TYR A 727 -24.85 0.20 7.58
CA TYR A 727 -26.20 0.77 7.38
C TYR A 727 -26.29 2.27 7.69
N LYS A 728 -25.20 3.02 7.55
CA LYS A 728 -25.19 4.47 7.77
C LYS A 728 -26.24 5.17 6.90
N PRO A 729 -27.25 5.86 7.46
CA PRO A 729 -28.27 6.54 6.66
C PRO A 729 -27.71 7.70 5.82
N ASN A 730 -26.60 8.29 6.27
CA ASN A 730 -25.88 9.35 5.55
C ASN A 730 -24.71 8.82 4.70
N TYR A 731 -24.73 7.55 4.29
CA TYR A 731 -23.71 6.98 3.41
C TYR A 731 -24.38 6.29 2.22
N ARG A 732 -24.50 7.01 1.11
CA ARG A 732 -25.17 6.55 -0.11
C ARG A 732 -24.15 6.02 -1.10
N SER A 733 -23.78 4.76 -0.90
CA SER A 733 -22.79 4.03 -1.71
C SER A 733 -23.25 2.58 -1.88
N VAL A 734 -22.96 1.95 -3.02
CA VAL A 734 -23.20 0.50 -3.17
C VAL A 734 -22.46 -0.36 -2.16
N MET A 735 -21.43 0.18 -1.47
CA MET A 735 -20.76 -0.48 -0.35
C MET A 735 -21.66 -0.63 0.89
N ASN A 736 -22.68 0.21 1.04
CA ASN A 736 -23.68 0.09 2.09
C ASN A 736 -24.79 -0.86 1.66
N TYR A 737 -25.16 -1.80 2.54
CA TYR A 737 -26.13 -2.86 2.24
C TYR A 737 -27.53 -2.35 1.91
N ALA A 738 -27.91 -1.16 2.37
CA ALA A 738 -29.15 -0.51 1.97
C ALA A 738 -29.18 -0.13 0.47
N TRP A 739 -28.02 -0.10 -0.18
CA TRP A 739 -27.82 0.39 -1.54
C TRP A 739 -27.07 -0.58 -2.47
N GLN A 740 -26.59 -1.73 -1.99
CA GLN A 740 -25.92 -2.74 -2.83
C GLN A 740 -26.80 -3.20 -4.01
N THR A 741 -28.12 -3.32 -3.79
CA THR A 741 -29.09 -3.67 -4.85
C THR A 741 -30.35 -2.82 -4.72
N PRO A 742 -31.11 -2.58 -5.81
CA PRO A 742 -32.33 -1.79 -5.74
C PRO A 742 -33.48 -2.57 -5.10
N PHE A 743 -34.34 -1.86 -4.36
CA PHE A 743 -35.66 -2.36 -3.95
C PHE A 743 -36.65 -2.23 -5.10
N ASP A 744 -37.26 -3.35 -5.53
CA ASP A 744 -38.25 -3.39 -6.62
C ASP A 744 -39.64 -3.87 -6.16
N GLY A 745 -39.78 -4.30 -4.90
CA GLY A 745 -41.04 -4.82 -4.35
C GLY A 745 -42.16 -3.78 -4.31
N ALA A 746 -43.42 -4.23 -4.38
CA ALA A 746 -44.58 -3.33 -4.25
C ALA A 746 -44.80 -2.95 -2.76
N SER A 747 -45.09 -1.69 -2.45
CA SER A 747 -45.31 -1.24 -1.08
C SER A 747 -46.30 -0.08 -1.05
N SER A 748 -47.06 0.01 0.03
CA SER A 748 -47.93 1.13 0.39
C SER A 748 -47.23 2.23 1.20
N HIS A 749 -45.94 2.09 1.51
CA HIS A 749 -45.23 3.11 2.29
C HIS A 749 -45.12 4.43 1.49
N PRO A 750 -45.46 5.59 2.09
CA PRO A 750 -45.55 6.87 1.37
C PRO A 750 -44.22 7.28 0.69
N LEU A 751 -43.09 7.06 1.37
CA LEU A 751 -41.75 7.34 0.84
C LEU A 751 -41.12 6.20 0.02
N VAL A 752 -41.84 5.12 -0.33
CA VAL A 752 -41.19 4.00 -1.03
C VAL A 752 -40.70 4.39 -2.42
N ASN A 753 -41.43 5.24 -3.14
CA ASN A 753 -41.00 5.67 -4.47
C ASN A 753 -39.74 6.53 -4.39
N ASP A 754 -39.64 7.37 -3.36
CA ASP A 754 -38.46 8.19 -3.08
C ASP A 754 -37.25 7.31 -2.70
N TYR A 755 -37.46 6.23 -1.94
CA TYR A 755 -36.41 5.24 -1.66
C TYR A 755 -35.96 4.50 -2.92
N ARG A 756 -36.89 4.09 -3.80
CA ARG A 756 -36.54 3.50 -5.11
C ARG A 756 -35.76 4.48 -5.99
N ALA A 757 -36.16 5.75 -5.99
CA ALA A 757 -35.46 6.82 -6.72
C ALA A 757 -34.09 7.14 -6.10
N ALA A 758 -33.88 6.80 -4.83
CA ALA A 758 -32.63 7.01 -4.14
C ALA A 758 -31.54 5.98 -4.52
N TRP A 759 -31.88 4.81 -5.04
CA TRP A 759 -30.84 3.86 -5.46
C TRP A 759 -30.04 4.38 -6.65
N ARG A 760 -28.71 4.34 -6.54
CA ARG A 760 -27.76 4.62 -7.63
C ARG A 760 -26.72 3.52 -7.65
N LEU A 761 -26.35 3.07 -8.86
CA LEU A 761 -25.17 2.22 -9.06
C LEU A 761 -23.93 3.13 -9.05
N ASP A 762 -23.50 3.53 -7.85
CA ASP A 762 -22.44 4.52 -7.66
C ASP A 762 -21.81 4.36 -6.26
N TYR A 763 -20.59 4.85 -6.09
CA TYR A 763 -20.00 5.03 -4.76
C TYR A 763 -20.33 6.42 -4.19
N SER A 764 -20.15 6.60 -2.88
CA SER A 764 -20.43 7.90 -2.26
C SER A 764 -19.39 8.95 -2.64
N ILE A 765 -19.85 10.18 -2.80
CA ILE A 765 -19.02 11.38 -3.01
C ILE A 765 -18.74 12.15 -1.71
N GLY A 766 -19.21 11.66 -0.56
CA GLY A 766 -18.91 12.23 0.76
C GLY A 766 -19.51 13.61 1.02
N ASN A 767 -20.76 13.85 0.60
CA ASN A 767 -21.39 15.17 0.66
C ASN A 767 -22.60 15.26 1.62
N LEU A 768 -22.97 14.18 2.30
CA LEU A 768 -24.07 14.17 3.28
C LEU A 768 -23.60 14.63 4.67
N ASN A 769 -24.53 15.22 5.43
CA ASN A 769 -24.26 15.76 6.76
C ASN A 769 -23.87 14.64 7.75
N ALA A 770 -22.95 14.94 8.68
CA ALA A 770 -22.66 14.05 9.80
C ALA A 770 -23.86 13.96 10.76
N LEU A 771 -24.20 12.75 11.20
CA LEU A 771 -25.32 12.47 12.10
C LEU A 771 -24.80 12.03 13.46
N ASN A 772 -25.01 12.84 14.50
CA ASN A 772 -24.60 12.49 15.87
C ASN A 772 -25.76 11.83 16.61
N GLU A 773 -25.70 10.52 16.82
CA GLU A 773 -26.78 9.75 17.45
C GLU A 773 -26.98 10.07 18.94
N ASN A 774 -26.04 10.77 19.59
CA ASN A 774 -26.22 11.27 20.95
C ASN A 774 -26.95 12.63 20.98
N GLN A 775 -26.99 13.34 19.86
CA GLN A 775 -27.52 14.70 19.70
C GLN A 775 -28.09 14.89 18.29
N LEU A 776 -29.02 14.01 17.90
CA LEU A 776 -29.56 13.97 16.55
C LEU A 776 -30.42 15.21 16.30
N ASN A 777 -30.19 15.88 15.17
CA ASN A 777 -30.85 17.14 14.84
C ASN A 777 -31.65 16.99 13.54
N GLU A 778 -32.95 16.79 13.70
CA GLU A 778 -33.90 16.62 12.58
C GLU A 778 -33.93 17.84 11.66
N ALA A 779 -33.80 19.05 12.21
CA ALA A 779 -33.80 20.28 11.43
C ALA A 779 -32.57 20.43 10.52
N ALA A 780 -31.46 19.75 10.86
CA ALA A 780 -30.29 19.69 10.00
C ALA A 780 -30.45 18.67 8.86
N GLY A 781 -31.20 17.59 9.11
CA GLY A 781 -31.42 16.49 8.18
C GLY A 781 -30.13 15.88 7.62
N LEU A 782 -30.26 15.14 6.52
CA LEU A 782 -29.12 14.45 5.89
C LEU A 782 -28.41 15.32 4.84
N GLY A 783 -29.08 16.33 4.28
CA GLY A 783 -28.52 17.20 3.24
C GLY A 783 -28.46 16.59 1.83
N GLY A 784 -29.25 15.53 1.57
CA GLY A 784 -29.31 14.84 0.28
C GLY A 784 -30.30 15.43 -0.73
N ASP A 785 -30.51 14.70 -1.83
CA ASP A 785 -31.31 15.13 -2.98
C ASP A 785 -32.83 15.19 -2.67
N PRO A 786 -33.56 16.22 -3.13
CA PRO A 786 -35.02 16.23 -3.07
C PRO A 786 -35.67 15.03 -3.78
N GLY A 787 -36.78 14.53 -3.22
CA GLY A 787 -37.51 13.37 -3.77
C GLY A 787 -36.76 12.04 -3.60
N THR A 788 -35.84 11.96 -2.63
CA THR A 788 -35.15 10.73 -2.25
C THR A 788 -35.32 10.44 -0.76
N ALA A 789 -35.37 9.16 -0.40
CA ALA A 789 -35.51 8.71 0.97
C ALA A 789 -34.51 7.60 1.31
N VAL A 790 -34.19 7.44 2.59
CA VAL A 790 -33.25 6.43 3.10
C VAL A 790 -33.86 5.63 4.25
N PRO A 791 -33.57 4.34 4.36
CA PRO A 791 -33.94 3.54 5.52
C PRO A 791 -33.11 3.86 6.76
N VAL A 792 -33.76 3.85 7.92
CA VAL A 792 -33.14 3.89 9.25
C VAL A 792 -33.62 2.68 10.07
N ASN A 793 -32.83 2.29 11.07
CA ASN A 793 -33.03 1.13 11.96
C ASN A 793 -32.98 -0.26 11.29
N LEU A 794 -32.24 -0.43 10.19
CA LEU A 794 -32.21 -1.68 9.42
C LEU A 794 -31.79 -2.93 10.25
N PRO A 795 -30.66 -2.95 10.97
CA PRO A 795 -30.27 -4.09 11.81
C PRO A 795 -31.20 -4.30 13.01
N ALA A 796 -31.71 -3.23 13.61
CA ALA A 796 -32.68 -3.31 14.69
C ALA A 796 -34.01 -3.92 14.21
N PHE A 797 -34.35 -3.73 12.94
CA PHE A 797 -35.47 -4.41 12.30
C PHE A 797 -35.22 -5.91 12.10
N ASP A 798 -34.04 -6.32 11.62
CA ASP A 798 -33.64 -7.74 11.50
C ASP A 798 -33.67 -8.44 12.87
N ALA A 799 -33.21 -7.76 13.93
CA ALA A 799 -33.28 -8.25 15.29
C ALA A 799 -34.71 -8.26 15.91
N GLY A 800 -35.70 -7.69 15.21
CA GLY A 800 -37.07 -7.51 15.71
C GLY A 800 -37.17 -6.55 16.91
N THR A 801 -36.18 -5.67 17.09
CA THR A 801 -36.09 -4.72 18.21
C THR A 801 -36.61 -3.33 17.87
N ALA A 802 -36.75 -2.99 16.59
CA ALA A 802 -37.37 -1.74 16.13
C ALA A 802 -38.03 -1.90 14.74
N PRO A 803 -39.05 -1.10 14.38
CA PRO A 803 -39.60 -1.10 13.03
C PRO A 803 -38.65 -0.42 12.03
N LEU A 804 -38.66 -0.91 10.78
CA LEU A 804 -38.02 -0.24 9.64
C LEU A 804 -38.72 1.09 9.36
N LYS A 805 -37.94 2.13 9.12
CA LYS A 805 -38.43 3.48 8.84
C LYS A 805 -37.76 4.06 7.60
N LEU A 806 -38.50 4.76 6.75
CA LEU A 806 -37.93 5.59 5.68
C LEU A 806 -38.00 7.06 6.07
N VAL A 807 -36.94 7.81 5.80
CA VAL A 807 -36.86 9.26 6.04
C VAL A 807 -36.41 9.99 4.79
N ALA A 808 -36.91 11.20 4.56
CA ALA A 808 -36.49 12.02 3.43
C ALA A 808 -35.00 12.42 3.57
N MET A 809 -34.25 12.37 2.48
CA MET A 809 -32.83 12.75 2.49
C MET A 809 -32.62 14.28 2.44
N SER A 810 -33.58 15.02 1.88
CA SER A 810 -33.53 16.48 1.76
C SER A 810 -34.38 17.19 2.81
N GLY A 811 -33.91 18.33 3.29
CA GLY A 811 -34.67 19.15 4.24
C GLY A 811 -34.61 18.60 5.67
N GLU A 812 -35.60 18.95 6.48
CA GLU A 812 -35.74 18.42 7.85
C GLU A 812 -36.10 16.91 7.77
N ALA A 813 -35.47 16.07 8.60
CA ALA A 813 -35.67 14.62 8.58
C ALA A 813 -36.20 14.11 9.93
N ASP A 814 -37.40 13.57 9.93
CA ASP A 814 -38.07 12.98 11.10
C ASP A 814 -37.54 11.56 11.35
N PHE A 815 -36.44 11.44 12.10
CA PHE A 815 -35.76 10.15 12.33
C PHE A 815 -36.54 9.26 13.30
N ASN A 816 -37.25 9.86 14.26
CA ASN A 816 -38.00 9.10 15.26
C ASN A 816 -39.47 8.85 14.86
N GLN A 817 -39.96 9.50 13.79
CA GLN A 817 -41.33 9.41 13.28
C GLN A 817 -42.37 9.75 14.35
N ASN A 818 -42.04 10.67 15.26
CA ASN A 818 -42.92 11.03 16.37
C ASN A 818 -43.95 12.10 15.96
N SER A 819 -43.75 12.83 14.86
CA SER A 819 -44.52 14.02 14.45
C SER A 819 -44.70 15.07 15.58
N PRO A 820 -44.36 16.36 15.37
CA PRO A 820 -44.07 17.00 14.09
C PRO A 820 -42.65 16.70 13.59
N LEU A 821 -42.39 16.95 12.30
CA LEU A 821 -41.10 16.79 11.57
C LEU A 821 -39.89 17.51 12.21
N LYS A 822 -40.09 18.13 13.37
CA LYS A 822 -39.16 19.04 14.02
C LYS A 822 -39.22 18.87 15.53
N ASP A 823 -38.38 17.99 16.03
CA ASP A 823 -37.91 18.12 17.39
C ASP A 823 -37.02 19.37 17.52
N THR A 824 -37.50 20.35 18.29
CA THR A 824 -36.76 21.61 18.52
C THR A 824 -35.50 21.43 19.38
N ALA A 825 -35.34 20.26 20.00
CA ALA A 825 -34.20 19.89 20.83
C ALA A 825 -33.56 18.60 20.29
N PRO A 826 -32.22 18.53 20.17
CA PRO A 826 -31.56 17.29 19.79
C PRO A 826 -31.84 16.16 20.77
N TYR A 827 -31.98 14.93 20.26
CA TYR A 827 -32.25 13.74 21.07
C TYR A 827 -31.30 12.59 20.74
N GLN A 828 -31.30 11.58 21.60
CA GLN A 828 -30.48 10.39 21.40
C GLN A 828 -31.29 9.30 20.71
N MET A 829 -30.80 8.78 19.58
CA MET A 829 -31.41 7.67 18.85
C MET A 829 -30.35 6.97 18.01
N ASP A 830 -30.35 5.65 18.10
CA ASP A 830 -29.56 4.75 17.27
C ASP A 830 -30.32 4.59 15.95
N ILE A 831 -29.84 5.25 14.89
CA ILE A 831 -30.54 5.34 13.59
C ILE A 831 -29.98 4.35 12.58
N ASN A 832 -28.77 3.83 12.82
CA ASN A 832 -28.20 2.76 12.01
C ASN A 832 -28.49 1.37 12.60
N GLY A 833 -29.10 1.28 13.79
CA GLY A 833 -29.66 0.09 14.42
C GLY A 833 -28.63 -0.85 15.06
N ASP A 834 -27.40 -0.40 15.31
CA ASP A 834 -26.29 -1.25 15.74
C ASP A 834 -26.10 -1.37 17.26
N SER A 835 -27.05 -0.82 18.03
CA SER A 835 -27.06 -0.77 19.49
C SER A 835 -25.94 0.07 20.12
N LYS A 836 -25.22 0.90 19.36
CA LYS A 836 -24.27 1.90 19.87
C LYS A 836 -24.71 3.29 19.42
N PHE A 837 -24.35 4.32 20.19
CA PHE A 837 -24.57 5.72 19.80
C PHE A 837 -23.24 6.36 19.41
N ARG A 838 -23.11 6.74 18.13
CA ARG A 838 -21.88 7.31 17.58
C ARG A 838 -22.17 8.50 16.67
N THR A 839 -21.12 9.12 16.14
CA THR A 839 -21.26 10.07 15.04
C THR A 839 -21.05 9.31 13.75
N LEU A 840 -22.09 9.26 12.91
CA LEU A 840 -22.04 8.66 11.57
C LEU A 840 -21.59 9.71 10.58
N THR A 841 -20.57 9.40 9.79
CA THR A 841 -20.04 10.29 8.74
C THR A 841 -20.14 9.62 7.39
N ASP A 842 -20.53 10.41 6.38
CA ASP A 842 -20.38 10.04 4.99
C ASP A 842 -18.88 9.91 4.64
N HIS A 843 -18.57 9.16 3.59
CA HIS A 843 -17.21 8.91 3.14
C HIS A 843 -17.12 9.11 1.62
N ASN A 844 -16.13 9.87 1.15
CA ASN A 844 -15.90 10.04 -0.29
C ASN A 844 -15.08 8.86 -0.83
N ASP A 845 -15.80 7.80 -1.16
CA ASP A 845 -15.25 6.54 -1.66
C ASP A 845 -14.43 6.74 -2.94
N TRP A 846 -14.93 7.51 -3.90
CA TRP A 846 -14.26 7.74 -5.18
C TRP A 846 -12.86 8.34 -5.00
N SER A 847 -12.70 9.22 -4.00
CA SER A 847 -11.40 9.80 -3.67
C SER A 847 -10.47 8.88 -2.87
N ALA A 848 -11.00 7.80 -2.30
CA ALA A 848 -10.31 6.92 -1.37
C ALA A 848 -9.85 5.58 -1.98
N ILE A 849 -10.36 5.23 -3.17
CA ILE A 849 -10.02 4.01 -3.91
C ILE A 849 -8.50 3.82 -4.05
N LYS A 850 -8.06 2.58 -3.86
CA LYS A 850 -6.70 2.09 -4.05
C LYS A 850 -6.59 1.35 -5.38
N TYR A 851 -5.87 1.94 -6.34
CA TYR A 851 -5.74 1.38 -7.69
C TYR A 851 -4.71 0.24 -7.74
N GLU A 852 -3.49 0.49 -7.24
CA GLU A 852 -2.38 -0.46 -7.24
C GLU A 852 -2.49 -1.48 -6.10
N PHE A 853 -3.23 -2.58 -6.32
CA PHE A 853 -3.35 -3.67 -5.34
C PHE A 853 -1.99 -4.29 -4.97
N ARG A 854 -1.02 -4.27 -5.89
CA ARG A 854 0.33 -4.81 -5.66
C ARG A 854 1.12 -4.05 -4.62
N ALA A 855 0.76 -2.79 -4.35
CA ALA A 855 1.41 -1.97 -3.34
C ALA A 855 0.77 -2.13 -1.95
N ALA A 856 -0.28 -2.95 -1.82
CA ALA A 856 -0.93 -3.20 -0.54
C ALA A 856 -0.05 -4.08 0.37
N PRO A 857 0.21 -3.67 1.63
CA PRO A 857 1.09 -4.37 2.57
C PRO A 857 0.75 -5.84 2.83
N GLY A 858 -0.53 -6.21 2.74
CA GLY A 858 -1.03 -7.58 2.95
C GLY A 858 -1.26 -8.36 1.65
N PHE A 859 -0.96 -7.77 0.49
CA PHE A 859 -1.22 -8.41 -0.79
C PHE A 859 -0.17 -9.47 -1.13
N ALA A 860 -0.64 -10.69 -1.39
CA ALA A 860 0.15 -11.77 -1.97
C ALA A 860 -0.76 -12.57 -2.90
N ASP A 861 -0.45 -12.58 -4.20
CA ASP A 861 -1.29 -13.23 -5.22
C ASP A 861 -1.51 -14.71 -4.88
N GLY A 862 -2.78 -15.13 -4.79
CA GLY A 862 -3.17 -16.48 -4.40
C GLY A 862 -3.05 -16.80 -2.90
N THR A 863 -2.85 -15.80 -2.05
CA THR A 863 -2.94 -15.92 -0.59
C THR A 863 -4.07 -15.04 -0.06
N HIS A 864 -5.07 -15.71 0.48
CA HIS A 864 -6.24 -15.08 1.04
C HIS A 864 -6.07 -14.90 2.55
N ALA A 865 -5.45 -13.81 3.00
CA ALA A 865 -5.17 -13.59 4.42
C ALA A 865 -6.34 -12.93 5.18
N SER A 866 -7.21 -12.21 4.47
CA SER A 866 -8.35 -11.47 5.03
C SER A 866 -9.46 -11.33 3.99
N ALA A 867 -10.59 -11.98 4.24
CA ALA A 867 -11.82 -11.82 3.47
C ALA A 867 -12.81 -10.97 4.27
N GLU A 868 -13.70 -10.24 3.60
CA GLU A 868 -14.72 -9.45 4.28
C GLU A 868 -15.57 -10.35 5.21
N PRO A 869 -15.64 -10.07 6.53
CA PRO A 869 -16.26 -10.97 7.49
C PRO A 869 -17.80 -11.04 7.43
N ASN A 870 -18.51 -10.12 6.75
CA ASN A 870 -19.96 -9.98 6.94
C ASN A 870 -20.81 -9.85 5.65
N PRO A 871 -20.62 -10.65 4.60
CA PRO A 871 -21.24 -10.42 3.29
C PRO A 871 -22.79 -10.43 3.34
N LEU A 872 -23.43 -9.64 2.46
CA LEU A 872 -24.89 -9.55 2.39
C LEU A 872 -25.52 -10.91 2.05
N THR A 873 -26.57 -11.27 2.79
CA THR A 873 -27.31 -12.53 2.57
C THR A 873 -28.68 -12.28 1.97
N LEU A 874 -29.20 -13.30 1.27
CA LEU A 874 -30.56 -13.32 0.74
C LEU A 874 -31.62 -13.13 1.84
N ASP A 875 -31.42 -13.76 3.00
CA ASP A 875 -32.36 -13.66 4.13
C ASP A 875 -32.45 -12.21 4.61
N LEU A 876 -31.30 -11.53 4.74
CA LEU A 876 -31.24 -10.13 5.15
C LEU A 876 -31.89 -9.21 4.11
N PHE A 877 -31.61 -9.43 2.82
CA PHE A 877 -32.26 -8.69 1.74
C PHE A 877 -33.79 -8.88 1.73
N GLN A 878 -34.27 -10.13 1.84
CA GLN A 878 -35.70 -10.44 1.81
C GLN A 878 -36.46 -9.91 3.02
N GLN A 879 -35.82 -9.82 4.17
CA GLN A 879 -36.46 -9.25 5.36
C GLN A 879 -36.84 -7.78 5.16
N ILE A 880 -35.94 -6.98 4.57
CA ILE A 880 -36.21 -5.57 4.23
C ILE A 880 -37.37 -5.48 3.22
N GLU A 881 -37.32 -6.33 2.19
CA GLU A 881 -38.38 -6.39 1.16
C GLU A 881 -39.75 -6.68 1.78
N ILE A 882 -39.83 -7.69 2.65
CA ILE A 882 -41.06 -8.08 3.35
C ILE A 882 -41.54 -6.98 4.30
N ALA A 883 -40.63 -6.27 4.98
CA ALA A 883 -40.96 -5.17 5.87
C ALA A 883 -41.71 -4.05 5.15
N LEU A 884 -41.14 -3.60 4.02
CA LEU A 884 -41.71 -2.54 3.21
C LEU A 884 -43.01 -3.00 2.54
N GLN A 885 -43.09 -4.25 2.08
CA GLN A 885 -44.30 -4.82 1.48
C GLN A 885 -45.47 -4.93 2.47
N ASN A 886 -45.17 -5.26 3.72
CA ASN A 886 -46.17 -5.41 4.79
C ASN A 886 -46.42 -4.11 5.57
N TYR A 887 -45.89 -2.97 5.11
CA TYR A 887 -46.17 -1.68 5.73
C TYR A 887 -47.68 -1.40 5.70
N VAL A 888 -48.30 -1.42 6.87
CA VAL A 888 -49.67 -0.96 7.07
C VAL A 888 -49.57 0.50 7.48
N ASP A 889 -49.97 1.38 6.58
CA ASP A 889 -50.21 2.77 6.93
C ASP A 889 -51.15 2.80 8.15
N PRO A 890 -50.77 3.43 9.28
CA PRO A 890 -51.66 3.55 10.44
C PRO A 890 -52.99 4.24 10.08
N GLY A 891 -53.06 4.84 8.90
CA GLY A 891 -54.23 5.47 8.33
C GLY A 891 -54.38 6.90 8.83
N PRO A 892 -55.38 7.63 8.32
CA PRO A 892 -55.69 8.94 8.85
C PRO A 892 -55.97 8.82 10.36
N THR A 893 -55.37 9.67 11.18
CA THR A 893 -55.61 9.69 12.64
C THR A 893 -55.95 11.10 13.08
N ALA A 894 -56.97 11.19 13.94
CA ALA A 894 -57.43 12.44 14.53
C ALA A 894 -56.95 12.66 15.97
N ASP A 895 -55.99 11.86 16.43
CA ASP A 895 -55.23 12.13 17.66
C ASP A 895 -54.13 13.15 17.35
N PHE A 896 -54.50 14.43 17.34
CA PHE A 896 -53.61 15.52 16.91
C PHE A 896 -52.66 15.95 18.03
N ASN A 897 -53.03 15.74 19.30
CA ASN A 897 -52.17 16.05 20.44
C ASN A 897 -51.35 14.85 20.95
N GLN A 898 -51.55 13.67 20.35
CA GLN A 898 -50.86 12.41 20.61
C GLN A 898 -51.00 11.92 22.06
N ASP A 899 -52.10 12.28 22.71
CA ASP A 899 -52.37 11.86 24.09
C ASP A 899 -53.15 10.54 24.16
N ILE A 900 -53.22 9.81 23.03
CA ILE A 900 -53.89 8.52 22.80
C ILE A 900 -55.41 8.57 22.99
N ARG A 901 -55.99 9.77 23.03
CA ARG A 901 -57.44 9.99 23.07
C ARG A 901 -57.79 10.89 21.89
N ILE A 902 -58.94 10.59 21.29
CA ILE A 902 -59.49 11.42 20.22
C ILE A 902 -60.69 12.13 20.83
N ASP A 903 -60.43 13.33 21.35
CA ASP A 903 -61.39 14.07 22.15
C ASP A 903 -61.51 15.55 21.74
N GLY A 904 -62.10 16.37 22.62
CA GLY A 904 -62.32 17.78 22.35
C GLY A 904 -61.01 18.59 22.25
N ALA A 905 -59.89 18.08 22.78
CA ALA A 905 -58.58 18.69 22.63
C ALA A 905 -58.07 18.58 21.19
N ASP A 906 -58.30 17.44 20.54
CA ASP A 906 -57.97 17.21 19.14
C ASP A 906 -58.90 18.01 18.22
N PHE A 907 -60.19 18.03 18.52
CA PHE A 907 -61.12 18.89 17.79
C PHE A 907 -60.67 20.35 17.79
N LEU A 908 -60.14 20.80 18.92
CA LEU A 908 -59.64 22.15 19.08
C LEU A 908 -58.33 22.37 18.29
N ALA A 909 -57.49 21.35 18.13
CA ALA A 909 -56.32 21.39 17.25
C ALA A 909 -56.75 21.56 15.78
N TRP A 910 -57.66 20.72 15.30
CA TRP A 910 -58.26 20.86 13.97
C TRP A 910 -58.95 22.20 13.75
N GLN A 911 -59.76 22.64 14.71
CA GLN A 911 -60.47 23.92 14.60
C GLN A 911 -59.50 25.11 14.51
N ARG A 912 -58.30 25.00 15.09
CA ARG A 912 -57.27 26.04 15.06
C ARG A 912 -56.48 26.04 13.74
N GLY A 913 -56.26 24.89 13.13
CA GLY A 913 -55.60 24.82 11.82
C GLY A 913 -56.55 24.96 10.65
N PHE A 914 -57.87 24.84 10.85
CA PHE A 914 -58.85 24.90 9.77
C PHE A 914 -58.66 26.12 8.85
N GLY A 915 -58.41 25.87 7.57
CA GLY A 915 -58.10 26.87 6.56
C GLY A 915 -56.61 27.02 6.21
N ILE A 916 -55.71 26.26 6.84
CA ILE A 916 -54.38 25.99 6.30
C ILE A 916 -54.58 25.17 5.02
N THR A 917 -53.99 25.65 3.92
CA THR A 917 -54.22 25.11 2.56
C THR A 917 -53.04 24.35 1.98
N ASP A 918 -51.89 24.42 2.65
CA ASP A 918 -50.64 23.72 2.32
C ASP A 918 -49.69 23.80 3.53
N GLY A 919 -48.84 22.79 3.71
CA GLY A 919 -47.85 22.70 4.79
C GLY A 919 -48.42 22.52 6.21
N ALA A 920 -49.66 22.06 6.35
CA ALA A 920 -50.20 21.66 7.65
C ALA A 920 -49.43 20.46 8.22
N VAL A 921 -49.31 20.41 9.53
CA VAL A 921 -48.80 19.22 10.25
C VAL A 921 -49.93 18.59 11.07
N ARG A 922 -49.80 17.31 11.43
CA ARG A 922 -50.83 16.59 12.23
C ARG A 922 -51.28 17.36 13.47
N ALA A 923 -50.36 17.97 14.21
CA ALA A 923 -50.70 18.76 15.41
C ALA A 923 -51.56 20.02 15.13
N GLN A 924 -51.66 20.43 13.86
CA GLN A 924 -52.52 21.51 13.40
C GLN A 924 -53.87 21.00 12.90
N GLY A 925 -54.10 19.69 12.88
CA GLY A 925 -55.36 19.09 12.48
C GLY A 925 -55.37 18.39 11.13
N ASP A 926 -54.21 18.15 10.52
CA ASP A 926 -54.10 17.41 9.26
C ASP A 926 -54.10 15.90 9.55
N ALA A 927 -55.27 15.28 9.44
CA ALA A 927 -55.51 13.92 9.85
C ALA A 927 -55.08 12.91 8.78
N ASP A 928 -55.24 13.24 7.50
CA ASP A 928 -54.88 12.40 6.36
C ASP A 928 -53.51 12.72 5.76
N ALA A 929 -52.81 13.69 6.33
CA ALA A 929 -51.45 14.12 5.98
C ALA A 929 -51.36 14.66 4.54
N ASP A 930 -52.42 15.28 4.04
CA ASP A 930 -52.47 15.89 2.70
C ASP A 930 -51.89 17.32 2.65
N GLY A 931 -51.48 17.86 3.80
CA GLY A 931 -50.90 19.19 3.94
C GLY A 931 -51.93 20.31 4.08
N ALA A 932 -53.23 20.01 4.07
CA ALA A 932 -54.30 20.94 4.36
C ALA A 932 -54.98 20.60 5.70
N VAL A 933 -55.73 21.56 6.25
CA VAL A 933 -56.66 21.30 7.35
C VAL A 933 -58.05 21.68 6.88
N ALA A 934 -58.78 20.69 6.40
CA ALA A 934 -60.02 20.81 5.66
C ALA A 934 -61.14 19.96 6.28
N ALA A 935 -62.23 19.79 5.52
CA ALA A 935 -63.40 19.03 5.95
C ALA A 935 -63.13 17.52 5.99
N ASP A 936 -62.16 17.04 5.22
CA ASP A 936 -61.81 15.61 5.16
C ASP A 936 -61.12 15.18 6.48
N ASP A 937 -60.27 16.03 7.06
CA ASP A 937 -59.68 15.82 8.39
C ASP A 937 -60.70 15.84 9.52
N LEU A 938 -61.69 16.72 9.40
CA LEU A 938 -62.82 16.72 10.32
C LEU A 938 -63.61 15.41 10.22
N GLY A 939 -63.75 14.87 9.02
CA GLY A 939 -64.36 13.57 8.78
C GLY A 939 -63.63 12.47 9.55
N VAL A 940 -62.30 12.46 9.49
CA VAL A 940 -61.46 11.54 10.28
C VAL A 940 -61.70 11.73 11.79
N TRP A 941 -61.71 12.97 12.27
CA TRP A 941 -61.99 13.24 13.69
C TRP A 941 -63.38 12.79 14.11
N GLN A 942 -64.41 13.03 13.29
CA GLN A 942 -65.78 12.61 13.58
C GLN A 942 -65.92 11.08 13.65
N ASP A 943 -65.25 10.37 12.74
CA ASP A 943 -65.28 8.91 12.68
C ASP A 943 -64.55 8.27 13.86
N GLN A 944 -63.53 8.95 14.39
CA GLN A 944 -62.68 8.44 15.45
C GLN A 944 -62.97 9.05 16.83
N PHE A 945 -63.84 10.07 16.91
CA PHE A 945 -64.16 10.77 18.15
C PHE A 945 -64.72 9.82 19.22
N GLY A 946 -64.16 9.91 20.43
CA GLY A 946 -64.53 9.07 21.56
C GLY A 946 -63.92 7.66 21.51
N GLN A 947 -63.08 7.35 20.52
CA GLN A 947 -62.28 6.14 20.53
C GLN A 947 -61.06 6.31 21.43
N GLY A 948 -61.28 6.11 22.74
CA GLY A 948 -60.22 5.95 23.74
C GLY A 948 -60.15 4.50 24.19
N SER A 949 -59.10 3.79 23.79
CA SER A 949 -58.73 2.42 24.20
C SER A 949 -59.88 1.42 24.43
N GLY A 950 -60.54 1.02 23.34
CA GLY A 950 -61.12 -0.31 23.20
C GLY A 950 -60.08 -1.33 22.73
N GLY A 951 -59.09 -1.64 23.56
CA GLY A 951 -58.19 -2.79 23.37
C GLY A 951 -57.36 -2.85 22.08
N ARG A 952 -56.32 -2.00 21.95
CA ARG A 952 -55.05 -2.51 21.45
C ARG A 952 -54.17 -2.77 22.68
N THR A 953 -53.82 -4.04 22.87
CA THR A 953 -52.67 -4.43 23.71
C THR A 953 -51.45 -3.59 23.34
N PRO A 954 -50.45 -3.41 24.24
CA PRO A 954 -49.15 -2.92 23.80
C PRO A 954 -48.78 -3.72 22.55
N GLU A 955 -48.28 -3.01 21.54
CA GLU A 955 -47.70 -3.57 20.33
C GLU A 955 -47.16 -4.96 20.66
N ALA A 956 -47.83 -5.99 20.15
CA ALA A 956 -47.30 -7.32 20.28
C ALA A 956 -45.89 -7.21 19.69
N PRO A 957 -44.82 -7.64 20.37
CA PRO A 957 -43.63 -8.01 19.64
C PRO A 957 -44.15 -8.92 18.53
N MET A 958 -43.77 -8.65 17.27
CA MET A 958 -44.12 -9.51 16.15
C MET A 958 -44.10 -10.96 16.64
N PRO A 959 -45.16 -11.77 16.45
CA PRO A 959 -45.22 -13.06 17.09
C PRO A 959 -43.95 -13.83 16.74
N ALA A 960 -43.08 -14.01 17.74
CA ALA A 960 -41.86 -14.82 17.66
C ALA A 960 -42.19 -16.32 17.46
N THR A 961 -43.40 -16.63 16.99
CA THR A 961 -44.00 -17.95 16.82
C THR A 961 -44.37 -18.27 15.37
N LEU A 962 -43.96 -17.44 14.40
CA LEU A 962 -44.01 -17.83 12.97
C LEU A 962 -42.64 -18.01 12.30
N TYR A 963 -41.54 -17.84 13.03
CA TYR A 963 -40.18 -18.01 12.50
C TYR A 963 -39.55 -19.40 12.78
N ALA A 964 -40.29 -20.36 13.34
CA ALA A 964 -39.77 -21.71 13.62
C ALA A 964 -40.18 -22.80 12.61
N LEU A 965 -40.87 -22.47 11.51
CA LEU A 965 -41.33 -23.47 10.54
C LEU A 965 -41.28 -22.95 9.10
N ARG A 966 -40.09 -22.66 8.56
CA ARG A 966 -39.79 -22.78 7.10
C ARG A 966 -38.30 -23.00 6.79
N SER A 967 -37.54 -23.60 7.69
CA SER A 967 -36.20 -24.11 7.42
C SER A 967 -36.14 -25.60 7.77
N ILE A 968 -36.65 -26.48 6.88
CA ILE A 968 -36.14 -27.85 6.61
C ILE A 968 -36.99 -28.67 5.61
N ASP A 969 -38.24 -28.31 5.29
CA ASP A 969 -39.09 -29.16 4.42
C ASP A 969 -39.07 -28.79 2.93
N ALA A 970 -37.88 -28.82 2.31
CA ALA A 970 -37.74 -28.81 0.85
C ALA A 970 -36.76 -29.85 0.27
N VAL A 971 -36.34 -30.85 1.06
CA VAL A 971 -35.40 -31.90 0.60
C VAL A 971 -35.99 -33.33 0.60
N TYR A 972 -37.25 -33.54 0.97
CA TYR A 972 -37.89 -34.87 0.87
C TYR A 972 -39.09 -34.93 -0.09
N ALA A 973 -38.87 -34.51 -1.33
CA ALA A 973 -39.74 -34.82 -2.46
C ALA A 973 -39.05 -35.76 -3.46
N ALA A 974 -38.52 -36.89 -2.98
CA ALA A 974 -38.21 -38.05 -3.81
C ALA A 974 -38.47 -39.30 -2.97
N GLY A 975 -39.55 -40.01 -3.29
CA GLY A 975 -40.06 -41.11 -2.48
C GLY A 975 -39.13 -42.32 -2.43
N ASP A 976 -38.94 -42.85 -1.23
CA ASP A 976 -38.84 -44.30 -0.96
C ASP A 976 -39.10 -44.53 0.54
N LEU A 977 -40.12 -45.33 0.88
CA LEU A 977 -40.60 -45.61 2.24
C LEU A 977 -40.23 -47.02 2.71
N THR A 978 -39.01 -47.48 2.46
CA THR A 978 -38.64 -48.89 2.69
C THR A 978 -37.85 -49.21 3.98
N SER A 979 -37.71 -48.31 4.95
CA SER A 979 -36.96 -48.65 6.18
C SER A 979 -37.62 -48.34 7.53
N LEU A 980 -38.95 -48.26 7.59
CA LEU A 980 -39.69 -47.94 8.82
C LEU A 980 -40.10 -49.15 9.68
N PHE A 981 -39.53 -50.34 9.46
CA PHE A 981 -39.72 -51.49 10.35
C PHE A 981 -38.41 -52.29 10.50
N TYR A 982 -38.13 -52.73 11.73
CA TYR A 982 -36.88 -53.32 12.30
C TYR A 982 -35.86 -52.26 12.74
N GLY A 983 -35.47 -52.13 14.01
CA GLY A 983 -35.72 -52.91 15.21
C GLY A 983 -34.63 -52.56 16.24
N GLU A 984 -35.06 -52.47 17.50
CA GLU A 984 -34.29 -52.73 18.73
C GLU A 984 -33.28 -51.68 19.29
N ARG A 985 -33.70 -51.19 20.47
CA ARG A 985 -32.99 -51.15 21.77
C ARG A 985 -31.94 -50.07 22.02
N GLU A 986 -32.38 -49.02 22.74
CA GLU A 986 -31.55 -48.36 23.75
C GLU A 986 -31.76 -49.00 25.13
N PRO A 987 -30.71 -49.16 25.94
CA PRO A 987 -30.83 -49.24 27.38
C PRO A 987 -30.24 -48.01 28.10
N ASP A 988 -30.88 -47.71 29.23
CA ASP A 988 -30.32 -47.06 30.43
C ASP A 988 -30.25 -45.53 30.51
N TYR A 989 -31.41 -44.94 30.83
CA TYR A 989 -31.48 -43.87 31.83
C TYR A 989 -31.12 -44.40 33.22
N ARG A 990 -30.11 -43.81 33.88
CA ARG A 990 -29.99 -43.84 35.35
C ARG A 990 -29.92 -42.43 35.94
N PRO A 991 -30.60 -42.18 37.08
CA PRO A 991 -30.77 -40.86 37.65
C PRO A 991 -29.60 -40.48 38.58
N LEU A 992 -29.11 -39.25 38.46
CA LEU A 992 -28.19 -38.67 39.43
C LEU A 992 -28.98 -38.06 40.60
N ARG A 993 -29.02 -38.77 41.74
CA ARG A 993 -29.19 -38.15 43.06
C ARG A 993 -28.43 -38.94 44.12
N ARG A 994 -27.32 -38.39 44.62
CA ARG A 994 -27.15 -37.92 46.01
C ARG A 994 -25.67 -37.76 46.38
N LEU A 995 -25.32 -36.55 46.81
CA LEU A 995 -24.32 -36.33 47.85
C LEU A 995 -24.58 -37.26 49.04
N ARG A 996 -23.53 -37.79 49.67
CA ARG A 996 -23.45 -37.86 51.14
C ARG A 996 -22.01 -37.92 51.64
N PHE A 997 -21.78 -37.16 52.70
CA PHE A 997 -20.58 -37.18 53.55
C PHE A 997 -20.50 -38.46 54.41
N ARG A 998 -19.25 -38.86 54.65
CA ARG A 998 -18.64 -39.68 55.73
C ARG A 998 -19.03 -41.16 55.89
N GLY A 999 -17.98 -41.97 55.95
CA GLY A 999 -17.94 -43.38 56.33
C GLY A 999 -16.81 -44.07 55.60
#